data_AF-A0A353N007-F1
#
_entry.id   AF-A0A353N007-F1
#
_cell.length_a   1.000
_cell.length_b   1.000
_cell.length_c   1.000
_cell.angle_alpha   90.00
_cell.angle_beta   90.00
_cell.angle_gamma   90.00
#
_symmetry.space_group_name_H-M   'P 1'
#
loop_
_entity.id
_entity.type
_entity.pdbx_description
1 polymer ?
#
loop_
_entity_poly.entity_id
_entity_poly.type
_entity_poly.pdbx_seq_one_letter_code
_entity_poly.pdbx_strand_id
1 'polypeptide(L)'
;MVPEGQSLWRVGSSSLPESDFTSRIWPRFLRGPDPRLLEDLYVPALQRSVRYDRCCAYFSSSVLSTAARGFSGLIERYATQDKSLPGPAVRLLVNEQLSREDVEALSDAPDTLVLERVLMKRFASPESALEKARLEMLAWMVSKELVEIRVGILRHGEGILHAKFGLFYDENGNALVFSGSGNESRSGLTANYEHLEVSGSWDDQERYQEFADEFERLWDGSHPDVKVVRLPEAIRQGIISYAPDTPPLEEPLPTKDISDELKRKKLAMLWKFIVESPFMENGEAACDATMNVSLWPHQRAVVQDVLSAWPKGKLLCDEVGMGKTIEAIAALRRLLAGRGVKRVLFLLPAGLVLQWQAELREKGNILAPRFEAQRIVKPDGRSRAVSGLGEALEEPMLLISRELARIEANQALLLDGPSWDLVILDEAHAARRKKQEEGEFNTGTLLLDLVRRLQIRGKTTSYMFLSATPMQTHPWEPWDLLGTLGVGGAWIAEFDIVRKYYSVIQSLERSQGPSELDLKFLYRTMMQDPDLPVSPEGSIPEKEEDFIDRVVFADERGMRGYASWMRKASPLGRRMLRNGKETLQKYYRDGLLEAPPPRRIVQDIRYRYEDAREGRVYNAIKDYIDSRFQALEREKRGKGFVMTVYRRRCTSSLFALEKSLLRRKEGLQQVIERGSWDPYFEDESLDWLDLEEVEGIAEGGKISSAFPEDPAVAALELRQVEFLLSEIRDLPGIDTKRDRFTEELRRLQDEDRSVLVFTEYTDTMDFLKEWLCPLYGKELATFCGRGGERWDGKRWVSVTKDAITASLQNGELRVLVCNDAASEGLNLQRAGAVINYDLPWNPSKVEQRIGRIDRIGQSRPEVKVINMFLRDSIDDRVYKVLRERCRLFEHFVGPMQPVLAKAQRIFLGQTEEDLFDLTVEAERVETDFLAAETYRLSDPQVVVSEQSPIRREDLIDALRALDNVSGISVSTRLDKISLRLPDGRRWEYATGLEALEADDRLYPLSPFDPFLKGLPQYLSPDGNLPLTCISFEQGPFKRASIFWVDGDGHVKPVQNLEELNSLLEGWDGSGPATIDLSQIQTEIREMVEKNSSIAEERRISDLKAQKEACTMRLKLELGRFLLCLDPNLHSAEGLNGLFYKEMEKGGPRSARLKKCYKKLGGYPDWDIPTINRLREQIQRIDRGHREARLLGNEIDAALNDPRWEVPGL
;
A
#
# COMPACT_ATOMS: atom_id res chain seq x y z
N MET A 1 4.59 43.07 -15.25
CA MET A 1 5.21 44.30 -15.78
C MET A 1 5.94 44.97 -14.64
N VAL A 2 7.27 44.88 -14.64
CA VAL A 2 8.16 45.54 -13.68
C VAL A 2 8.76 46.75 -14.43
N PRO A 3 8.94 47.93 -13.81
CA PRO A 3 9.30 49.15 -14.53
C PRO A 3 10.70 49.06 -15.14
N GLU A 4 10.83 49.50 -16.40
CA GLU A 4 12.12 49.79 -17.04
C GLU A 4 12.78 50.97 -16.34
N GLY A 5 14.04 50.83 -15.93
CA GLY A 5 14.88 51.96 -15.49
C GLY A 5 15.63 51.83 -14.17
N GLN A 6 15.68 50.66 -13.51
CA GLN A 6 16.62 50.46 -12.40
C GLN A 6 17.95 49.91 -12.91
N SER A 7 19.00 50.71 -12.69
CA SER A 7 20.41 50.34 -12.82
C SER A 7 20.68 48.93 -12.27
N LEU A 8 21.44 48.12 -13.01
CA LEU A 8 21.96 46.81 -12.61
C LEU A 8 22.98 46.87 -11.45
N TRP A 9 23.18 48.07 -10.90
CA TRP A 9 24.15 48.40 -9.87
C TRP A 9 23.40 48.91 -8.63
N ARG A 10 23.51 48.18 -7.51
CA ARG A 10 23.05 48.62 -6.19
C ARG A 10 24.20 49.39 -5.54
N VAL A 11 24.01 50.71 -5.37
CA VAL A 11 24.88 51.55 -4.55
C VAL A 11 24.91 51.00 -3.11
N GLY A 12 25.89 50.15 -2.83
CA GLY A 12 26.19 49.63 -1.50
C GLY A 12 26.93 50.69 -0.71
N SER A 13 26.26 51.29 0.26
CA SER A 13 26.91 52.13 1.26
C SER A 13 27.77 51.26 2.18
N SER A 14 29.03 51.05 1.83
CA SER A 14 30.09 50.70 2.78
C SER A 14 31.35 51.40 2.31
N SER A 15 31.83 52.36 3.10
CA SER A 15 33.14 53.00 2.90
C SER A 15 34.21 51.95 2.59
N LEU A 16 35.01 52.18 1.55
CA LEU A 16 36.23 51.40 1.27
C LEU A 16 36.99 51.14 2.59
N PRO A 17 37.41 49.90 2.87
CA PRO A 17 38.23 49.62 4.06
C PRO A 17 39.51 50.47 4.06
N GLU A 18 40.06 50.80 5.23
CA GLU A 18 41.36 51.50 5.32
C GLU A 18 42.43 50.73 4.53
N SER A 19 43.28 51.46 3.78
CA SER A 19 44.30 50.85 2.91
C SER A 19 45.37 50.09 3.70
N ASP A 20 45.55 50.37 4.98
CA ASP A 20 46.60 49.80 5.82
C ASP A 20 46.47 48.28 5.98
N PHE A 21 47.42 47.52 5.44
CA PHE A 21 47.42 46.06 5.59
C PHE A 21 47.68 45.59 7.02
N THR A 22 48.30 46.41 7.86
CA THR A 22 48.59 46.05 9.27
C THR A 22 47.33 46.05 10.15
N SER A 23 46.23 46.65 9.67
CA SER A 23 44.93 46.66 10.35
C SER A 23 44.23 45.29 10.36
N ARG A 24 44.71 44.31 9.60
CA ARG A 24 44.14 42.96 9.48
C ARG A 24 45.19 41.90 9.80
N ILE A 25 44.77 40.85 10.51
CA ILE A 25 45.61 39.66 10.70
C ILE A 25 45.52 38.77 9.44
N TRP A 26 46.68 38.48 8.84
CA TRP A 26 46.77 37.64 7.65
C TRP A 26 47.17 36.21 8.02
N PRO A 27 46.46 35.18 7.49
CA PRO A 27 46.81 33.79 7.76
C PRO A 27 48.12 33.42 7.07
N ARG A 28 49.13 32.99 7.85
CA ARG A 28 50.45 32.61 7.33
C ARG A 28 50.43 31.44 6.35
N PHE A 29 49.55 30.46 6.56
CA PHE A 29 49.41 29.29 5.69
C PHE A 29 47.95 29.10 5.28
N LEU A 30 47.72 28.98 3.98
CA LEU A 30 46.41 28.69 3.38
C LEU A 30 46.47 27.34 2.66
N ARG A 31 45.48 26.47 2.87
CA ARG A 31 45.44 25.09 2.34
C ARG A 31 44.05 24.74 1.77
N GLY A 32 44.02 24.01 0.64
CA GLY A 32 42.83 23.30 0.15
C GLY A 32 42.31 23.73 -1.23
N PRO A 33 41.32 23.00 -1.80
CA PRO A 33 40.43 23.48 -2.85
C PRO A 33 39.32 24.32 -2.24
N ASP A 34 39.36 25.67 -2.35
CA ASP A 34 38.45 26.48 -1.54
C ASP A 34 38.20 27.93 -2.01
N PRO A 35 36.92 28.40 -2.04
CA PRO A 35 36.54 29.82 -2.03
C PRO A 35 37.26 30.67 -0.97
N ARG A 36 37.71 30.07 0.14
CA ARG A 36 38.50 30.74 1.19
C ARG A 36 39.77 31.41 0.69
N LEU A 37 40.45 30.91 -0.34
CA LEU A 37 41.61 31.61 -0.91
C LEU A 37 41.24 32.98 -1.48
N LEU A 38 40.07 33.07 -2.11
CA LEU A 38 39.55 34.32 -2.64
C LEU A 38 39.10 35.24 -1.50
N GLU A 39 38.39 34.71 -0.50
CA GLU A 39 37.77 35.49 0.58
C GLU A 39 38.76 35.91 1.69
N ASP A 40 39.79 35.10 1.95
CA ASP A 40 40.76 35.34 3.03
C ASP A 40 42.01 36.10 2.58
N LEU A 41 42.39 35.99 1.30
CA LEU A 41 43.59 36.63 0.72
C LEU A 41 43.25 37.62 -0.40
N TYR A 42 42.77 37.14 -1.56
CA TYR A 42 42.71 37.99 -2.78
C TYR A 42 41.75 39.17 -2.67
N VAL A 43 40.49 38.94 -2.27
CA VAL A 43 39.48 39.99 -2.13
C VAL A 43 39.91 41.04 -1.10
N PRO A 44 40.23 40.68 0.16
CA PRO A 44 40.60 41.68 1.16
C PRO A 44 41.93 42.38 0.89
N ALA A 45 42.89 41.72 0.20
CA ALA A 45 44.16 42.34 -0.18
C ALA A 45 43.97 43.32 -1.33
N LEU A 46 43.29 42.92 -2.41
CA LEU A 46 43.05 43.80 -3.57
C LEU A 46 42.22 45.04 -3.21
N GLN A 47 41.23 44.92 -2.32
CA GLN A 47 40.44 46.05 -1.83
C GLN A 47 41.27 47.10 -1.07
N ARG A 48 42.41 46.70 -0.50
CA ARG A 48 43.32 47.55 0.29
C ARG A 48 44.59 47.97 -0.48
N SER A 49 44.80 47.37 -1.66
CA SER A 49 45.99 47.59 -2.47
C SER A 49 45.88 48.84 -3.33
N VAL A 50 47.02 49.44 -3.66
CA VAL A 50 47.22 50.41 -4.75
C VAL A 50 48.08 49.86 -5.88
N ARG A 51 48.84 48.79 -5.62
CA ARG A 51 49.59 48.06 -6.62
C ARG A 51 49.52 46.56 -6.35
N TYR A 52 49.38 45.78 -7.42
CA TYR A 52 49.38 44.32 -7.39
C TYR A 52 50.33 43.75 -8.46
N ASP A 53 51.37 43.06 -8.00
CA ASP A 53 52.41 42.47 -8.84
C ASP A 53 52.30 40.94 -8.78
N ARG A 54 52.23 40.28 -9.93
CA ARG A 54 51.97 38.84 -9.99
C ARG A 54 52.79 38.13 -11.04
N CYS A 55 53.51 37.09 -10.62
CA CYS A 55 54.12 36.11 -11.51
C CYS A 55 53.25 34.84 -11.52
N CYS A 56 52.65 34.53 -12.67
CA CYS A 56 51.69 33.44 -12.82
C CYS A 56 52.13 32.41 -13.88
N ALA A 57 51.85 31.13 -13.61
CA ALA A 57 52.33 30.03 -14.45
C ALA A 57 51.47 29.75 -15.70
N TYR A 58 50.21 30.18 -15.72
CA TYR A 58 49.28 29.91 -16.82
C TYR A 58 48.28 31.07 -16.96
N PHE A 59 47.97 31.47 -18.20
CA PHE A 59 47.08 32.59 -18.50
C PHE A 59 45.90 32.16 -19.37
N SER A 60 44.67 32.49 -18.93
CA SER A 60 43.43 32.39 -19.72
C SER A 60 42.39 33.43 -19.29
N SER A 61 41.44 33.77 -20.18
CA SER A 61 40.35 34.71 -19.89
C SER A 61 39.44 34.24 -18.73
N SER A 62 39.27 32.93 -18.57
CA SER A 62 38.48 32.33 -17.49
C SER A 62 39.11 32.53 -16.10
N VAL A 63 40.44 32.54 -16.01
CA VAL A 63 41.19 32.79 -14.75
C VAL A 63 40.99 34.21 -14.27
N LEU A 64 41.13 35.18 -15.18
CA LEU A 64 40.94 36.60 -14.90
C LEU A 64 39.51 36.91 -14.46
N SER A 65 38.52 36.24 -15.05
CA SER A 65 37.12 36.36 -14.61
C SER A 65 36.91 35.88 -13.16
N THR A 66 37.70 34.91 -12.68
CA THR A 66 37.58 34.38 -11.32
C THR A 66 38.25 35.31 -10.29
N ALA A 67 39.39 35.91 -10.65
CA ALA A 67 40.09 36.91 -9.84
C ALA A 67 39.39 38.29 -9.80
N ALA A 68 38.45 38.55 -10.72
CA ALA A 68 37.69 39.80 -10.85
C ALA A 68 37.00 40.29 -9.56
N ARG A 69 36.65 39.37 -8.64
CA ARG A 69 35.91 39.66 -7.39
C ARG A 69 36.63 40.63 -6.45
N GLY A 70 37.95 40.79 -6.55
CA GLY A 70 38.74 41.70 -5.72
C GLY A 70 39.08 43.06 -6.35
N PHE A 71 38.93 43.20 -7.68
CA PHE A 71 39.37 44.41 -8.39
C PHE A 71 38.43 45.61 -8.23
N SER A 72 37.18 45.41 -7.80
CA SER A 72 36.22 46.51 -7.58
C SER A 72 36.77 47.57 -6.63
N GLY A 73 37.36 47.17 -5.50
CA GLY A 73 37.96 48.11 -4.54
C GLY A 73 39.21 48.82 -5.09
N LEU A 74 40.02 48.14 -5.92
CA LEU A 74 41.16 48.75 -6.61
C LEU A 74 40.69 49.78 -7.66
N ILE A 75 39.66 49.43 -8.44
CA ILE A 75 39.03 50.31 -9.43
C ILE A 75 38.43 51.54 -8.76
N GLU A 76 37.72 51.36 -7.64
CA GLU A 76 37.11 52.46 -6.87
C GLU A 76 38.17 53.45 -6.35
N ARG A 77 39.30 52.97 -5.82
CA ARG A 77 40.42 53.84 -5.40
C ARG A 77 40.99 54.66 -6.55
N TYR A 78 41.30 54.02 -7.68
CA TYR A 78 41.82 54.71 -8.86
C TYR A 78 40.79 55.62 -9.55
N ALA A 79 39.48 55.36 -9.39
CA ALA A 79 38.42 56.19 -9.92
C ALA A 79 38.12 57.43 -9.04
N THR A 80 38.40 57.37 -7.73
CA THR A 80 38.05 58.41 -6.75
C THR A 80 39.21 59.29 -6.28
N GLN A 81 40.46 58.85 -6.38
CA GLN A 81 41.65 59.62 -5.96
C GLN A 81 42.36 60.32 -7.14
N ASP A 82 42.78 61.58 -6.94
CA ASP A 82 43.43 62.41 -7.97
C ASP A 82 44.94 62.10 -8.10
N LYS A 83 45.33 61.48 -9.22
CA LYS A 83 46.64 61.50 -9.93
C LYS A 83 47.97 61.31 -9.18
N SER A 84 48.01 60.91 -7.91
CA SER A 84 49.29 60.60 -7.22
C SER A 84 49.62 59.10 -7.11
N LEU A 85 48.76 58.20 -7.61
CA LEU A 85 49.00 56.76 -7.55
C LEU A 85 49.96 56.30 -8.67
N PRO A 86 50.96 55.46 -8.38
CA PRO A 86 51.91 54.95 -9.38
C PRO A 86 51.22 54.00 -10.36
N GLY A 87 51.25 54.30 -11.65
CA GLY A 87 50.79 53.39 -12.71
C GLY A 87 51.92 52.49 -13.24
N PRO A 88 51.64 51.24 -13.66
CA PRO A 88 50.35 50.55 -13.65
C PRO A 88 49.97 49.98 -12.27
N ALA A 89 48.67 49.95 -11.96
CA ALA A 89 48.10 49.42 -10.72
C ALA A 89 48.24 47.88 -10.61
N VAL A 90 48.28 47.20 -11.76
CA VAL A 90 48.41 45.74 -11.81
C VAL A 90 49.49 45.36 -12.83
N ARG A 91 50.49 44.61 -12.38
CA ARG A 91 51.58 44.09 -13.22
C ARG A 91 51.50 42.57 -13.27
N LEU A 92 51.12 42.02 -14.42
CA LEU A 92 51.01 40.57 -14.61
C LEU A 92 52.14 40.07 -15.50
N LEU A 93 53.00 39.20 -14.94
CA LEU A 93 53.97 38.43 -15.69
C LEU A 93 53.42 37.03 -15.94
N VAL A 94 53.15 36.72 -17.21
CA VAL A 94 52.52 35.47 -17.65
C VAL A 94 53.53 34.60 -18.40
N ASN A 95 53.34 33.29 -18.36
CA ASN A 95 54.23 32.33 -19.03
C ASN A 95 53.57 31.78 -20.29
N GLU A 96 54.36 31.62 -21.36
CA GLU A 96 53.92 30.97 -22.60
C GLU A 96 54.69 29.67 -22.83
N GLN A 97 53.99 28.65 -23.33
CA GLN A 97 54.60 27.41 -23.80
C GLN A 97 54.86 27.56 -25.29
N LEU A 98 56.03 28.10 -25.63
CA LEU A 98 56.44 28.34 -27.02
C LEU A 98 57.22 27.12 -27.55
N SER A 99 56.97 26.72 -28.79
CA SER A 99 57.80 25.70 -29.44
C SER A 99 59.18 26.28 -29.76
N ARG A 100 60.18 25.42 -30.00
CA ARG A 100 61.53 25.85 -30.36
C ARG A 100 61.57 26.75 -31.60
N GLU A 101 60.71 26.48 -32.58
CA GLU A 101 60.55 27.29 -33.80
C GLU A 101 59.99 28.70 -33.47
N ASP A 102 59.10 28.81 -32.48
CA ASP A 102 58.52 30.09 -32.04
C ASP A 102 59.53 30.94 -31.23
N VAL A 103 60.36 30.29 -30.41
CA VAL A 103 61.43 30.95 -29.61
C VAL A 103 62.55 31.48 -30.50
N GLU A 104 62.95 30.72 -31.53
CA GLU A 104 63.93 31.15 -32.53
C GLU A 104 63.38 32.34 -33.35
N ALA A 105 62.10 32.32 -33.74
CA ALA A 105 61.44 33.44 -34.44
C ALA A 105 61.37 34.74 -33.59
N LEU A 106 61.15 34.63 -32.29
CA LEU A 106 61.10 35.77 -31.34
C LEU A 106 62.48 36.29 -30.92
N SER A 107 63.54 35.55 -31.24
CA SER A 107 64.92 35.92 -30.91
C SER A 107 65.57 36.76 -32.01
N ASP A 108 65.25 36.51 -33.29
CA ASP A 108 65.95 37.11 -34.44
C ASP A 108 65.14 38.12 -35.30
N ALA A 109 63.84 38.37 -35.05
CA ALA A 109 63.08 39.41 -35.75
C ALA A 109 61.93 40.02 -34.90
N PRO A 110 61.45 41.24 -35.20
CA PRO A 110 60.35 41.88 -34.47
C PRO A 110 58.94 41.37 -34.88
N ASP A 111 58.83 40.18 -35.46
CA ASP A 111 57.56 39.64 -35.96
C ASP A 111 56.74 39.04 -34.80
N THR A 112 55.88 39.89 -34.22
CA THR A 112 54.94 39.58 -33.14
C THR A 112 53.78 38.65 -33.56
N LEU A 113 53.69 38.31 -34.86
CA LEU A 113 52.61 37.52 -35.47
C LEU A 113 52.48 36.08 -34.92
N VAL A 114 53.58 35.46 -34.51
CA VAL A 114 53.57 34.10 -33.95
C VAL A 114 52.92 34.10 -32.56
N LEU A 115 53.35 35.03 -31.71
CA LEU A 115 52.79 35.23 -30.37
C LEU A 115 51.30 35.64 -30.46
N GLU A 116 50.94 36.49 -31.43
CA GLU A 116 49.55 36.86 -31.71
C GLU A 116 48.68 35.64 -32.05
N ARG A 117 49.15 34.75 -32.92
CA ARG A 117 48.39 33.56 -33.34
C ARG A 117 48.15 32.56 -32.20
N VAL A 118 49.11 32.39 -31.30
CA VAL A 118 49.03 31.47 -30.16
C VAL A 118 48.10 32.03 -29.09
N LEU A 119 48.24 33.31 -28.74
CA LEU A 119 47.42 33.96 -27.71
C LEU A 119 45.95 34.14 -28.18
N MET A 120 45.70 34.43 -29.45
CA MET A 120 44.34 34.58 -30.00
C MET A 120 43.50 33.29 -29.90
N LYS A 121 44.11 32.10 -29.90
CA LYS A 121 43.38 30.83 -29.71
C LYS A 121 42.78 30.67 -28.29
N ARG A 122 43.25 31.43 -27.30
CA ARG A 122 42.83 31.30 -25.89
C ARG A 122 41.80 32.35 -25.44
N PHE A 123 41.55 33.38 -26.23
CA PHE A 123 40.49 34.35 -25.98
C PHE A 123 39.18 33.87 -26.64
N ALA A 124 38.50 32.89 -26.01
CA ALA A 124 37.15 32.50 -26.40
C ALA A 124 36.13 33.59 -26.02
N SER A 125 35.02 33.68 -26.78
CA SER A 125 33.88 34.53 -26.42
C SER A 125 33.28 34.06 -25.08
N PRO A 126 32.89 34.97 -24.16
CA PRO A 126 32.36 34.60 -22.84
C PRO A 126 31.11 33.71 -22.98
N GLU A 127 31.06 32.60 -22.23
CA GLU A 127 29.97 31.61 -22.31
C GLU A 127 28.80 31.96 -21.39
N SER A 128 29.02 32.83 -20.40
CA SER A 128 28.01 33.28 -19.44
C SER A 128 27.95 34.81 -19.29
N ALA A 129 26.80 35.32 -18.86
CA ALA A 129 26.61 36.74 -18.56
C ALA A 129 27.54 37.24 -17.44
N LEU A 130 27.88 36.36 -16.49
CA LEU A 130 28.83 36.63 -15.41
C LEU A 130 30.27 36.76 -15.94
N GLU A 131 30.69 35.86 -16.83
CA GLU A 131 32.00 35.95 -17.49
C GLU A 131 32.11 37.21 -18.35
N LYS A 132 31.04 37.61 -19.04
CA LYS A 132 30.99 38.86 -19.80
C LYS A 132 31.18 40.09 -18.91
N ALA A 133 30.43 40.19 -17.81
CA ALA A 133 30.51 41.34 -16.91
C ALA A 133 31.87 41.45 -16.19
N ARG A 134 32.52 40.31 -15.90
CA ARG A 134 33.88 40.28 -15.33
C ARG A 134 34.96 40.63 -16.36
N LEU A 135 34.77 40.24 -17.62
CA LEU A 135 35.63 40.64 -18.73
C LEU A 135 35.55 42.16 -18.99
N GLU A 136 34.36 42.75 -18.87
CA GLU A 136 34.12 44.19 -18.95
C GLU A 136 34.93 44.98 -17.89
N MET A 137 35.05 44.47 -16.65
CA MET A 137 35.89 45.09 -15.61
C MET A 137 37.37 45.14 -15.97
N LEU A 138 37.92 44.01 -16.42
CA LEU A 138 39.32 43.93 -16.84
C LEU A 138 39.58 44.81 -18.07
N ALA A 139 38.66 44.76 -19.05
CA ALA A 139 38.73 45.57 -20.26
C ALA A 139 38.76 47.06 -19.95
N TRP A 140 37.95 47.51 -18.98
CA TRP A 140 38.00 48.88 -18.48
C TRP A 140 39.37 49.24 -17.92
N MET A 141 39.94 48.44 -17.02
CA MET A 141 41.24 48.71 -16.42
C MET A 141 42.38 48.75 -17.45
N VAL A 142 42.36 47.85 -18.45
CA VAL A 142 43.32 47.85 -19.57
C VAL A 142 43.15 49.12 -20.44
N SER A 143 41.91 49.57 -20.67
CA SER A 143 41.62 50.80 -21.42
C SER A 143 42.14 52.08 -20.72
N LYS A 144 42.27 52.05 -19.39
CA LYS A 144 42.81 53.15 -18.56
C LYS A 144 44.30 53.02 -18.27
N GLU A 145 44.99 52.07 -18.90
CA GLU A 145 46.42 51.79 -18.68
C GLU A 145 46.76 51.40 -17.23
N LEU A 146 45.78 50.88 -16.48
CA LEU A 146 45.96 50.44 -15.09
C LEU A 146 46.52 49.02 -14.97
N VAL A 147 46.42 48.22 -16.03
CA VAL A 147 46.93 46.85 -16.10
C VAL A 147 48.00 46.77 -17.18
N GLU A 148 49.19 46.30 -16.85
CA GLU A 148 50.21 45.92 -17.80
C GLU A 148 50.43 44.40 -17.73
N ILE A 149 50.43 43.75 -18.90
CA ILE A 149 50.68 42.31 -19.04
C ILE A 149 51.96 42.14 -19.86
N ARG A 150 52.91 41.38 -19.31
CA ARG A 150 54.15 41.00 -19.98
C ARG A 150 54.30 39.49 -20.01
N VAL A 151 54.84 38.96 -21.09
CA VAL A 151 55.06 37.52 -21.29
C VAL A 151 56.54 37.20 -21.04
N GLY A 152 56.82 36.28 -20.12
CA GLY A 152 58.16 35.78 -19.84
C GLY A 152 58.53 34.60 -20.74
N ILE A 153 59.69 34.68 -21.39
CA ILE A 153 60.25 33.68 -22.29
C ILE A 153 61.65 33.31 -21.80
N LEU A 154 61.99 32.03 -21.65
CA LEU A 154 63.36 31.65 -21.29
C LEU A 154 64.33 32.00 -22.42
N ARG A 155 65.48 32.57 -22.05
CA ARG A 155 66.58 32.87 -22.99
C ARG A 155 67.28 31.61 -23.49
N HIS A 156 67.20 30.52 -22.73
CA HIS A 156 67.85 29.24 -23.03
C HIS A 156 66.92 28.05 -22.74
N GLY A 157 66.75 27.13 -23.70
CA GLY A 157 66.00 25.87 -23.55
C GLY A 157 64.49 25.98 -23.83
N GLU A 158 63.80 24.82 -23.81
CA GLU A 158 62.34 24.70 -23.99
C GLU A 158 61.57 24.79 -22.65
N GLY A 159 62.24 25.23 -21.58
CA GLY A 159 61.64 25.34 -20.26
C GLY A 159 60.63 26.49 -20.18
N ILE A 160 59.84 26.49 -19.11
CA ILE A 160 58.93 27.58 -18.76
C ILE A 160 59.48 28.35 -17.56
N LEU A 161 59.20 29.65 -17.50
CA LEU A 161 59.20 30.34 -16.21
C LEU A 161 58.15 29.60 -15.35
N HIS A 162 58.50 29.18 -14.13
CA HIS A 162 57.58 28.45 -13.23
C HIS A 162 57.67 29.02 -11.80
N ALA A 163 57.91 30.34 -11.71
CA ALA A 163 57.79 31.09 -10.48
C ALA A 163 56.32 31.45 -10.22
N LYS A 164 55.84 31.21 -8.99
CA LYS A 164 54.44 31.39 -8.57
C LYS A 164 54.39 32.16 -7.26
N PHE A 165 54.43 33.49 -7.37
CA PHE A 165 54.37 34.38 -6.23
C PHE A 165 53.72 35.71 -6.63
N GLY A 166 53.26 36.47 -5.65
CA GLY A 166 52.68 37.79 -5.88
C GLY A 166 52.88 38.71 -4.68
N LEU A 167 52.80 40.01 -4.95
CA LEU A 167 52.95 41.08 -3.98
C LEU A 167 51.79 42.06 -4.12
N PHE A 168 51.11 42.31 -3.01
CA PHE A 168 50.14 43.41 -2.88
C PHE A 168 50.81 44.57 -2.15
N TYR A 169 50.54 45.81 -2.54
CA TYR A 169 51.08 47.01 -1.89
C TYR A 169 49.95 47.94 -1.47
N ASP A 170 49.98 48.45 -0.24
CA ASP A 170 49.06 49.48 0.24
C ASP A 170 49.58 50.91 0.02
N GLU A 171 48.77 51.92 0.35
CA GLU A 171 49.12 53.35 0.25
C GLU A 171 50.29 53.75 1.17
N ASN A 172 50.55 52.99 2.23
CA ASN A 172 51.61 53.26 3.21
C ASN A 172 52.96 52.62 2.82
N GLY A 173 53.00 51.89 1.71
CA GLY A 173 54.20 51.19 1.23
C GLY A 173 54.45 49.83 1.90
N ASN A 174 53.50 49.33 2.69
CA ASN A 174 53.57 47.96 3.20
C ASN A 174 53.21 46.98 2.09
N ALA A 175 53.88 45.82 2.08
CA ALA A 175 53.66 44.79 1.09
C ALA A 175 53.19 43.47 1.71
N LEU A 176 52.23 42.80 1.09
CA LEU A 176 51.82 41.44 1.43
C LEU A 176 52.32 40.48 0.34
N VAL A 177 53.22 39.58 0.70
CA VAL A 177 53.84 38.61 -0.20
C VAL A 177 53.19 37.25 -0.03
N PHE A 178 52.89 36.57 -1.12
CA PHE A 178 52.42 35.19 -1.10
C PHE A 178 53.11 34.33 -2.16
N SER A 179 53.44 33.09 -1.80
CA SER A 179 54.08 32.11 -2.71
C SER A 179 53.61 30.68 -2.42
N GLY A 180 53.58 29.82 -3.45
CA GLY A 180 53.12 28.43 -3.30
C GLY A 180 52.75 27.71 -4.60
N SER A 181 52.03 26.60 -4.51
CA SER A 181 51.73 25.70 -5.66
C SER A 181 50.75 26.26 -6.69
N GLY A 182 50.09 27.39 -6.38
CA GLY A 182 48.94 27.96 -7.09
C GLY A 182 49.02 27.91 -8.61
N ASN A 183 48.33 26.96 -9.23
CA ASN A 183 48.06 27.00 -10.66
C ASN A 183 46.79 27.81 -10.90
N GLU A 184 46.94 28.99 -11.50
CA GLU A 184 45.82 29.83 -11.93
C GLU A 184 45.07 29.16 -13.09
N SER A 185 44.11 28.32 -12.73
CA SER A 185 43.07 27.74 -13.60
C SER A 185 41.75 27.81 -12.85
N ARG A 186 40.60 27.75 -13.54
CA ARG A 186 39.28 27.74 -12.88
C ARG A 186 39.22 26.62 -11.82
N SER A 187 39.62 25.41 -12.19
CA SER A 187 39.79 24.28 -11.27
C SER A 187 40.85 24.54 -10.19
N GLY A 188 41.94 25.24 -10.51
CA GLY A 188 42.99 25.65 -9.56
C GLY A 188 42.47 26.46 -8.38
N LEU A 189 41.61 27.45 -8.66
CA LEU A 189 41.07 28.36 -7.66
C LEU A 189 39.78 27.85 -6.99
N THR A 190 39.05 26.92 -7.61
CA THR A 190 37.75 26.45 -7.08
C THR A 190 37.68 24.96 -6.72
N ALA A 191 38.63 24.12 -7.15
CA ALA A 191 38.52 22.66 -7.05
C ALA A 191 39.83 21.89 -6.75
N ASN A 192 41.01 22.52 -6.86
CA ASN A 192 42.32 21.89 -6.65
C ASN A 192 42.87 22.17 -5.24
N TYR A 193 43.51 21.17 -4.61
CA TYR A 193 44.20 21.38 -3.35
C TYR A 193 45.45 22.26 -3.53
N GLU A 194 45.40 23.49 -3.04
CA GLU A 194 46.52 24.43 -3.11
C GLU A 194 47.15 24.66 -1.73
N HIS A 195 48.44 25.01 -1.72
CA HIS A 195 49.18 25.39 -0.51
C HIS A 195 49.89 26.72 -0.76
N LEU A 196 49.45 27.79 -0.09
CA LEU A 196 50.06 29.12 -0.16
C LEU A 196 50.58 29.54 1.20
N GLU A 197 51.77 30.14 1.22
CA GLU A 197 52.30 30.84 2.38
C GLU A 197 52.21 32.35 2.15
N VAL A 198 51.81 33.09 3.17
CA VAL A 198 51.58 34.54 3.13
C VAL A 198 52.38 35.22 4.25
N SER A 199 53.00 36.36 3.95
CA SER A 199 53.79 37.16 4.90
C SER A 199 53.69 38.65 4.58
N GLY A 200 53.54 39.50 5.60
CA GLY A 200 53.65 40.95 5.45
C GLY A 200 55.11 41.41 5.47
N SER A 201 55.41 42.56 4.84
CA SER A 201 56.74 43.18 4.87
C SER A 201 57.16 43.56 6.30
N TRP A 202 56.20 43.84 7.18
CA TRP A 202 56.43 44.10 8.60
C TRP A 202 56.75 42.84 9.43
N ASP A 203 56.45 41.65 8.91
CA ASP A 203 56.71 40.37 9.58
C ASP A 203 58.01 39.72 9.08
N ASP A 204 58.31 39.83 7.78
CA ASP A 204 59.44 39.18 7.13
C ASP A 204 60.03 40.06 6.00
N GLN A 205 60.86 41.03 6.41
CA GLN A 205 61.44 42.02 5.50
C GLN A 205 62.41 41.39 4.48
N GLU A 206 63.12 40.31 4.86
CA GLU A 206 64.07 39.62 3.99
C GLU A 206 63.33 38.93 2.83
N ARG A 207 62.27 38.19 3.15
CA ARG A 207 61.41 37.56 2.15
C ARG A 207 60.74 38.57 1.22
N TYR A 208 60.27 39.69 1.77
CA TYR A 208 59.72 40.76 0.94
C TYR A 208 60.76 41.27 -0.07
N GLN A 209 61.97 41.58 0.39
CA GLN A 209 63.02 42.13 -0.46
C GLN A 209 63.41 41.15 -1.58
N GLU A 210 63.53 39.86 -1.25
CA GLU A 210 63.84 38.79 -2.21
C GLU A 210 62.82 38.75 -3.36
N PHE A 211 61.52 38.64 -3.03
CA PHE A 211 60.46 38.54 -4.04
C PHE A 211 60.23 39.86 -4.79
N ALA A 212 60.41 41.02 -4.14
CA ALA A 212 60.30 42.31 -4.80
C ALA A 212 61.44 42.53 -5.83
N ASP A 213 62.69 42.25 -5.43
CA ASP A 213 63.85 42.38 -6.31
C ASP A 213 63.83 41.32 -7.44
N GLU A 214 63.33 40.12 -7.17
CA GLU A 214 63.08 39.09 -8.20
C GLU A 214 62.02 39.56 -9.20
N PHE A 215 60.88 40.09 -8.72
CA PHE A 215 59.82 40.58 -9.60
C PHE A 215 60.32 41.72 -10.50
N GLU A 216 61.04 42.71 -9.95
CA GLU A 216 61.54 43.82 -10.77
C GLU A 216 62.55 43.36 -11.83
N ARG A 217 63.48 42.45 -11.48
CA ARG A 217 64.44 41.88 -12.45
C ARG A 217 63.75 41.11 -13.58
N LEU A 218 62.69 40.38 -13.25
CA LEU A 218 61.88 39.72 -14.26
C LEU A 218 61.14 40.77 -15.09
N TRP A 219 60.45 41.71 -14.44
CA TRP A 219 59.60 42.71 -15.07
C TRP A 219 60.39 43.59 -16.05
N ASP A 220 61.52 44.15 -15.64
CA ASP A 220 62.36 45.04 -16.46
C ASP A 220 63.20 44.30 -17.54
N GLY A 221 63.22 42.97 -17.50
CA GLY A 221 63.93 42.11 -18.44
C GLY A 221 65.43 41.99 -18.18
N SER A 222 65.93 42.45 -17.03
CA SER A 222 67.32 42.32 -16.59
C SER A 222 67.67 40.93 -16.03
N HIS A 223 66.68 40.05 -15.85
CA HIS A 223 66.89 38.67 -15.42
C HIS A 223 67.80 37.90 -16.41
N PRO A 224 68.86 37.20 -15.94
CA PRO A 224 69.84 36.55 -16.80
C PRO A 224 69.26 35.45 -17.69
N ASP A 225 68.22 34.77 -17.21
CA ASP A 225 67.63 33.60 -17.90
C ASP A 225 66.27 33.88 -18.57
N VAL A 226 65.67 35.07 -18.36
CA VAL A 226 64.31 35.38 -18.84
C VAL A 226 64.33 36.63 -19.70
N LYS A 227 63.75 36.56 -20.89
CA LYS A 227 63.43 37.69 -21.76
C LYS A 227 61.94 37.98 -21.61
N VAL A 228 61.61 39.23 -21.35
CA VAL A 228 60.23 39.67 -21.17
C VAL A 228 59.78 40.52 -22.34
N VAL A 229 58.62 40.21 -22.90
CA VAL A 229 58.01 40.95 -24.02
C VAL A 229 56.64 41.50 -23.61
N ARG A 230 56.30 42.70 -24.09
CA ARG A 230 54.96 43.28 -23.86
C ARG A 230 53.91 42.55 -24.71
N LEU A 231 52.67 42.54 -24.24
CA LEU A 231 51.53 42.02 -24.99
C LEU A 231 51.37 42.76 -26.35
N PRO A 232 51.17 42.05 -27.48
CA PRO A 232 50.92 42.70 -28.77
C PRO A 232 49.70 43.64 -28.75
N GLU A 233 49.79 44.78 -29.46
CA GLU A 233 48.75 45.81 -29.46
C GLU A 233 47.40 45.28 -30.01
N ALA A 234 47.42 44.33 -30.95
CA ALA A 234 46.20 43.73 -31.50
C ALA A 234 45.36 43.00 -30.44
N ILE A 235 46.01 42.32 -29.48
CA ILE A 235 45.33 41.62 -28.38
C ILE A 235 44.82 42.62 -27.34
N ARG A 236 45.65 43.64 -27.05
CA ARG A 236 45.26 44.74 -26.17
C ARG A 236 43.98 45.42 -26.67
N GLN A 237 43.91 45.72 -27.97
CA GLN A 237 42.71 46.29 -28.61
C GLN A 237 41.52 45.33 -28.59
N GLY A 238 41.76 44.01 -28.77
CA GLY A 238 40.73 42.98 -28.61
C GLY A 238 40.11 42.96 -27.21
N ILE A 239 40.90 43.11 -26.15
CA ILE A 239 40.41 43.20 -24.76
C ILE A 239 39.66 44.52 -24.55
N ILE A 240 40.20 45.65 -25.03
CA ILE A 240 39.57 46.99 -24.91
C ILE A 240 38.20 47.04 -25.58
N SER A 241 37.93 46.22 -26.61
CA SER A 241 36.62 46.18 -27.28
C SER A 241 35.45 45.77 -26.37
N TYR A 242 35.73 45.14 -25.22
CA TYR A 242 34.74 44.80 -24.19
C TYR A 242 34.63 45.85 -23.08
N ALA A 243 35.37 46.98 -23.14
CA ALA A 243 35.39 47.96 -22.06
C ALA A 243 34.09 48.79 -22.03
N PRO A 244 33.39 48.88 -20.87
CA PRO A 244 32.28 49.80 -20.69
C PRO A 244 32.77 51.27 -20.63
N ASP A 245 31.90 52.24 -20.97
CA ASP A 245 32.24 53.66 -20.93
C ASP A 245 32.41 54.22 -19.50
N THR A 246 31.74 53.61 -18.52
CA THR A 246 31.78 53.99 -17.09
C THR A 246 32.56 52.97 -16.26
N PRO A 247 33.28 53.39 -15.19
CA PRO A 247 33.98 52.48 -14.30
C PRO A 247 33.00 51.46 -13.67
N PRO A 248 33.25 50.15 -13.79
CA PRO A 248 32.44 49.13 -13.15
C PRO A 248 32.86 49.02 -11.67
N LEU A 249 32.19 49.81 -10.83
CA LEU A 249 32.50 49.97 -9.41
C LEU A 249 31.89 48.88 -8.51
N GLU A 250 31.02 48.02 -9.06
CA GLU A 250 30.28 47.01 -8.30
C GLU A 250 30.48 45.62 -8.91
N GLU A 251 30.42 44.56 -8.07
CA GLU A 251 30.53 43.17 -8.52
C GLU A 251 29.21 42.74 -9.20
N PRO A 252 29.24 42.20 -10.44
CA PRO A 252 28.05 41.62 -11.05
C PRO A 252 27.65 40.34 -10.28
N LEU A 253 26.60 40.44 -9.46
CA LEU A 253 26.00 39.26 -8.85
C LEU A 253 25.27 38.42 -9.91
N PRO A 254 25.40 37.08 -9.90
CA PRO A 254 24.65 36.22 -10.79
C PRO A 254 23.17 36.22 -10.37
N THR A 255 22.39 37.14 -10.93
CA THR A 255 20.97 37.34 -10.57
C THR A 255 20.03 36.29 -11.17
N LYS A 256 20.50 35.43 -12.09
CA LYS A 256 19.71 34.29 -12.60
C LYS A 256 20.08 32.92 -12.00
N ASP A 257 21.33 32.68 -11.62
CA ASP A 257 21.76 31.34 -11.15
C ASP A 257 21.58 31.12 -9.63
N ILE A 258 21.68 32.17 -8.79
CA ILE A 258 21.51 32.03 -7.33
C ILE A 258 20.05 31.70 -6.96
N SER A 259 19.07 32.28 -7.67
CA SER A 259 17.66 31.97 -7.42
C SER A 259 17.33 30.52 -7.74
N ASP A 260 17.93 29.97 -8.80
CA ASP A 260 17.67 28.61 -9.26
C ASP A 260 18.36 27.58 -8.36
N GLU A 261 19.59 27.83 -7.89
CA GLU A 261 20.25 26.98 -6.91
C GLU A 261 19.54 26.99 -5.55
N LEU A 262 19.17 28.18 -5.06
CA LEU A 262 18.43 28.31 -3.80
C LEU A 262 17.05 27.64 -3.89
N LYS A 263 16.31 27.84 -5.00
CA LYS A 263 15.03 27.17 -5.26
C LYS A 263 15.21 25.65 -5.30
N ARG A 264 16.26 25.16 -5.98
CA ARG A 264 16.61 23.73 -6.06
C ARG A 264 16.87 23.13 -4.68
N LYS A 265 17.64 23.81 -3.81
CA LYS A 265 17.90 23.38 -2.43
C LYS A 265 16.64 23.42 -1.55
N LYS A 266 15.81 24.45 -1.67
CA LYS A 266 14.51 24.54 -0.95
C LYS A 266 13.59 23.37 -1.33
N LEU A 267 13.49 23.06 -2.62
CA LEU A 267 12.70 21.92 -3.10
C LEU A 267 13.29 20.56 -2.68
N ALA A 268 14.61 20.43 -2.61
CA ALA A 268 15.24 19.22 -2.08
C ALA A 268 14.85 18.97 -0.62
N MET A 269 14.84 20.02 0.22
CA MET A 269 14.39 19.93 1.62
C MET A 269 12.89 19.63 1.72
N LEU A 270 12.05 20.30 0.91
CA LEU A 270 10.61 20.05 0.86
C LEU A 270 10.30 18.58 0.53
N TRP A 271 10.90 18.05 -0.54
CA TRP A 271 10.71 16.66 -0.94
C TRP A 271 11.29 15.68 0.08
N LYS A 272 12.43 16.01 0.72
CA LYS A 272 13.01 15.20 1.80
C LYS A 272 12.04 15.08 2.97
N PHE A 273 11.40 16.19 3.36
CA PHE A 273 10.37 16.17 4.40
C PHE A 273 9.16 15.32 3.99
N ILE A 274 8.63 15.51 2.78
CA ILE A 274 7.45 14.77 2.28
C ILE A 274 7.68 13.26 2.30
N VAL A 275 8.83 12.78 1.82
CA VAL A 275 9.10 11.33 1.69
C VAL A 275 9.47 10.66 3.02
N GLU A 276 9.97 11.43 3.99
CA GLU A 276 10.32 10.93 5.33
C GLU A 276 9.16 11.08 6.34
N SER A 277 8.19 11.96 6.08
CA SER A 277 7.01 12.19 6.95
C SER A 277 6.26 10.93 7.38
N PRO A 278 6.02 9.92 6.52
CA PRO A 278 5.34 8.69 6.95
C PRO A 278 6.09 7.91 8.05
N PHE A 279 7.42 8.06 8.13
CA PHE A 279 8.28 7.36 9.08
C PHE A 279 8.51 8.14 10.38
N MET A 280 7.93 9.34 10.50
CA MET A 280 7.90 10.11 11.74
C MET A 280 6.99 9.45 12.78
N GLU A 281 7.10 9.91 14.02
CA GLU A 281 6.28 9.43 15.15
C GLU A 281 4.76 9.55 14.87
N ASN A 282 4.31 10.72 14.42
CA ASN A 282 2.93 10.99 13.98
C ASN A 282 2.71 10.66 12.48
N GLY A 283 3.60 9.89 11.85
CA GLY A 283 3.55 9.58 10.41
C GLY A 283 2.33 8.77 9.96
N GLU A 284 1.56 8.21 10.89
CA GLU A 284 0.28 7.56 10.61
C GLU A 284 -0.75 8.55 10.05
N ALA A 285 -0.79 9.77 10.58
CA ALA A 285 -1.65 10.82 10.09
C ALA A 285 -1.27 11.24 8.65
N ALA A 286 0.03 11.23 8.31
CA ALA A 286 0.50 11.45 6.95
C ALA A 286 0.05 10.33 6.00
N CYS A 287 0.03 9.07 6.47
CA CYS A 287 -0.45 7.95 5.67
C CYS A 287 -1.93 8.10 5.32
N ASP A 288 -2.76 8.51 6.29
CA ASP A 288 -4.19 8.71 6.13
C ASP A 288 -4.50 9.94 5.26
N ALA A 289 -3.87 11.09 5.55
CA ALA A 289 -4.13 12.37 4.87
C ALA A 289 -3.69 12.39 3.40
N THR A 290 -2.85 11.43 2.98
CA THR A 290 -2.40 11.27 1.59
C THR A 290 -3.15 10.16 0.85
N MET A 291 -4.16 9.51 1.45
CA MET A 291 -5.08 8.62 0.75
C MET A 291 -6.08 9.40 -0.11
N ASN A 292 -6.75 8.72 -1.05
CA ASN A 292 -7.85 9.29 -1.83
C ASN A 292 -9.22 9.17 -1.15
N VAL A 293 -9.27 8.60 0.05
CA VAL A 293 -10.50 8.38 0.82
C VAL A 293 -10.28 8.77 2.27
N SER A 294 -11.30 9.32 2.90
CA SER A 294 -11.28 9.65 4.33
C SER A 294 -11.84 8.50 5.16
N LEU A 295 -11.15 8.17 6.25
CA LEU A 295 -11.58 7.12 7.16
C LEU A 295 -12.70 7.59 8.10
N TRP A 296 -13.72 6.75 8.22
CA TRP A 296 -14.82 6.89 9.19
C TRP A 296 -14.35 6.56 10.62
N PRO A 297 -15.06 7.01 11.67
CA PRO A 297 -14.64 6.78 13.05
C PRO A 297 -14.37 5.31 13.40
N HIS A 298 -15.24 4.39 13.00
CA HIS A 298 -15.05 2.96 13.23
C HIS A 298 -13.85 2.40 12.47
N GLN A 299 -13.63 2.86 11.23
CA GLN A 299 -12.49 2.43 10.41
C GLN A 299 -11.17 2.86 11.04
N ARG A 300 -11.09 4.08 11.58
CA ARG A 300 -9.91 4.54 12.33
C ARG A 300 -9.66 3.69 13.57
N ALA A 301 -10.72 3.33 14.30
CA ALA A 301 -10.63 2.44 15.44
C ALA A 301 -10.08 1.06 15.05
N VAL A 302 -10.58 0.48 13.97
CA VAL A 302 -10.08 -0.80 13.43
C VAL A 302 -8.60 -0.70 13.04
N VAL A 303 -8.22 0.32 12.28
CA VAL A 303 -6.84 0.52 11.83
C VAL A 303 -5.89 0.70 13.02
N GLN A 304 -6.29 1.47 14.02
CA GLN A 304 -5.50 1.69 15.23
C GLN A 304 -5.31 0.40 16.03
N ASP A 305 -6.37 -0.40 16.19
CA ASP A 305 -6.34 -1.66 16.92
C ASP A 305 -5.42 -2.70 16.23
N VAL A 306 -5.44 -2.75 14.89
CA VAL A 306 -4.51 -3.58 14.10
C VAL A 306 -3.06 -3.19 14.37
N LEU A 307 -2.74 -1.89 14.33
CA LEU A 307 -1.39 -1.40 14.56
C LEU A 307 -0.88 -1.68 15.97
N SER A 308 -1.70 -1.39 16.99
CA SER A 308 -1.33 -1.62 18.39
C SER A 308 -1.11 -3.10 18.71
N ALA A 309 -1.76 -4.00 17.97
CA ALA A 309 -1.59 -5.43 18.14
C ALA A 309 -0.36 -6.01 17.41
N TRP A 310 0.17 -5.35 16.38
CA TRP A 310 1.23 -5.90 15.51
C TRP A 310 2.40 -6.53 16.31
N PRO A 311 2.92 -7.71 15.92
CA PRO A 311 2.55 -8.55 14.77
C PRO A 311 1.41 -9.54 15.04
N LYS A 312 0.59 -9.34 16.08
CA LYS A 312 -0.56 -10.22 16.36
C LYS A 312 -1.63 -10.01 15.30
N GLY A 313 -1.84 -11.03 14.46
CA GLY A 313 -2.81 -10.96 13.38
C GLY A 313 -4.24 -10.75 13.86
N LYS A 314 -5.10 -10.25 12.96
CA LYS A 314 -6.48 -9.83 13.25
C LYS A 314 -7.48 -10.38 12.23
N LEU A 315 -8.72 -10.61 12.67
CA LEU A 315 -9.87 -10.85 11.81
C LEU A 315 -10.74 -9.58 11.75
N LEU A 316 -10.82 -8.98 10.57
CA LEU A 316 -11.72 -7.87 10.26
C LEU A 316 -13.05 -8.44 9.77
N CYS A 317 -14.01 -8.48 10.68
CA CYS A 317 -15.30 -9.13 10.50
C CYS A 317 -16.48 -8.18 10.43
N ASP A 318 -16.22 -6.92 10.09
CA ASP A 318 -17.24 -5.89 9.90
C ASP A 318 -18.29 -6.32 8.86
N GLU A 319 -19.52 -5.85 9.03
CA GLU A 319 -20.62 -6.14 8.12
C GLU A 319 -20.32 -5.69 6.68
N VAL A 320 -21.06 -6.25 5.72
CA VAL A 320 -20.96 -5.85 4.31
C VAL A 320 -21.27 -4.36 4.20
N GLY A 321 -20.42 -3.62 3.47
CA GLY A 321 -20.58 -2.18 3.29
C GLY A 321 -19.97 -1.28 4.38
N MET A 322 -19.35 -1.85 5.43
CA MET A 322 -18.65 -1.06 6.46
C MET A 322 -17.25 -0.56 6.05
N GLY A 323 -16.67 -1.16 5.00
CA GLY A 323 -15.39 -0.72 4.44
C GLY A 323 -14.15 -1.55 4.82
N LYS A 324 -14.30 -2.86 5.06
CA LYS A 324 -13.19 -3.79 5.34
C LYS A 324 -11.97 -3.65 4.42
N THR A 325 -12.19 -3.48 3.11
CA THR A 325 -11.09 -3.28 2.16
C THR A 325 -10.35 -1.97 2.41
N ILE A 326 -11.07 -0.89 2.70
CA ILE A 326 -10.49 0.41 3.06
C ILE A 326 -9.73 0.31 4.39
N GLU A 327 -10.28 -0.36 5.40
CA GLU A 327 -9.63 -0.63 6.68
C GLU A 327 -8.30 -1.39 6.48
N ALA A 328 -8.32 -2.45 5.67
CA ALA A 328 -7.13 -3.24 5.37
C ALA A 328 -6.07 -2.44 4.61
N ILE A 329 -6.47 -1.64 3.61
CA ILE A 329 -5.57 -0.78 2.84
C ILE A 329 -4.95 0.29 3.75
N ALA A 330 -5.73 0.93 4.61
CA ALA A 330 -5.24 1.96 5.53
C ALA A 330 -4.27 1.37 6.57
N ALA A 331 -4.61 0.22 7.16
CA ALA A 331 -3.72 -0.49 8.07
C ALA A 331 -2.42 -0.91 7.36
N LEU A 332 -2.50 -1.43 6.14
CA LEU A 332 -1.34 -1.76 5.33
C LEU A 332 -0.45 -0.54 5.06
N ARG A 333 -1.03 0.61 4.68
CA ARG A 333 -0.26 1.85 4.45
C ARG A 333 0.52 2.28 5.68
N ARG A 334 -0.11 2.27 6.85
CA ARG A 334 0.56 2.62 8.10
C ARG A 334 1.66 1.59 8.47
N LEU A 335 1.41 0.30 8.23
CA LEU A 335 2.41 -0.76 8.44
C LEU A 335 3.63 -0.63 7.52
N LEU A 336 3.41 -0.28 6.25
CA LEU A 336 4.47 -0.01 5.26
C LEU A 336 5.32 1.21 5.59
N ALA A 337 4.81 2.10 6.44
CA ALA A 337 5.51 3.28 6.94
C ALA A 337 6.48 2.94 8.07
N GLY A 338 7.22 1.83 7.94
CA GLY A 338 8.28 1.42 8.87
C GLY A 338 7.80 0.75 10.15
N ARG A 339 6.58 0.20 10.18
CA ARG A 339 5.98 -0.44 11.36
C ARG A 339 5.91 -1.96 11.23
N GLY A 340 6.83 -2.56 10.48
CA GLY A 340 7.04 -4.00 10.48
C GLY A 340 6.55 -4.76 9.24
N VAL A 341 6.15 -4.06 8.16
CA VAL A 341 5.78 -4.68 6.88
C VAL A 341 6.56 -4.07 5.71
N LYS A 342 7.10 -4.93 4.85
CA LYS A 342 7.64 -4.59 3.52
C LYS A 342 7.18 -5.57 2.44
N ARG A 343 7.04 -6.85 2.78
CA ARG A 343 6.59 -7.91 1.87
C ARG A 343 5.16 -8.34 2.17
N VAL A 344 4.29 -8.29 1.16
CA VAL A 344 2.85 -8.56 1.31
C VAL A 344 2.34 -9.55 0.28
N LEU A 345 1.66 -10.59 0.74
CA LEU A 345 0.93 -11.53 -0.13
C LEU A 345 -0.57 -11.34 0.04
N PHE A 346 -1.27 -11.13 -1.06
CA PHE A 346 -2.73 -11.08 -1.07
C PHE A 346 -3.26 -12.41 -1.63
N LEU A 347 -4.07 -13.09 -0.82
CA LEU A 347 -4.81 -14.29 -1.18
C LEU A 347 -6.28 -13.91 -1.34
N LEU A 348 -6.76 -13.83 -2.57
CA LEU A 348 -8.07 -13.24 -2.89
C LEU A 348 -8.95 -14.25 -3.64
N PRO A 349 -10.28 -14.22 -3.52
CA PRO A 349 -11.15 -14.90 -4.49
C PRO A 349 -10.80 -14.47 -5.93
N ALA A 350 -10.79 -15.40 -6.88
CA ALA A 350 -10.40 -15.11 -8.27
C ALA A 350 -11.11 -13.88 -8.87
N GLY A 351 -12.43 -13.75 -8.67
CA GLY A 351 -13.22 -12.61 -9.15
C GLY A 351 -12.86 -11.25 -8.51
N LEU A 352 -12.24 -11.25 -7.31
CA LEU A 352 -11.89 -10.03 -6.58
C LEU A 352 -10.47 -9.51 -6.85
N VAL A 353 -9.61 -10.29 -7.53
CA VAL A 353 -8.20 -9.93 -7.75
C VAL A 353 -8.05 -8.59 -8.46
N LEU A 354 -8.83 -8.36 -9.53
CA LEU A 354 -8.80 -7.10 -10.28
C LEU A 354 -9.34 -5.93 -9.45
N GLN A 355 -10.41 -6.15 -8.69
CA GLN A 355 -10.98 -5.13 -7.83
C GLN A 355 -9.99 -4.70 -6.75
N TRP A 356 -9.34 -5.64 -6.06
CA TRP A 356 -8.30 -5.31 -5.07
C TRP A 356 -7.13 -4.56 -5.68
N GLN A 357 -6.69 -4.95 -6.87
CA GLN A 357 -5.63 -4.22 -7.57
C GLN A 357 -6.01 -2.77 -7.85
N ALA A 358 -7.25 -2.55 -8.31
CA ALA A 358 -7.81 -1.23 -8.52
C ALA A 358 -7.92 -0.44 -7.21
N GLU A 359 -8.52 -1.01 -6.16
CA GLU A 359 -8.71 -0.33 -4.87
C GLU A 359 -7.39 0.03 -4.17
N LEU A 360 -6.37 -0.85 -4.23
CA LEU A 360 -5.02 -0.56 -3.74
C LEU A 360 -4.43 0.67 -4.43
N ARG A 361 -4.58 0.77 -5.76
CA ARG A 361 -4.08 1.90 -6.54
C ARG A 361 -4.91 3.16 -6.29
N GLU A 362 -6.22 3.06 -6.44
CA GLU A 362 -7.16 4.17 -6.43
C GLU A 362 -7.38 4.76 -5.05
N LYS A 363 -7.58 3.92 -4.02
CA LYS A 363 -7.89 4.38 -2.66
C LYS A 363 -6.63 4.45 -1.82
N GLY A 364 -5.76 3.45 -1.99
CA GLY A 364 -4.54 3.26 -1.22
C GLY A 364 -3.29 3.88 -1.80
N ASN A 365 -3.27 4.42 -3.02
CA ASN A 365 -2.06 4.88 -3.70
C ASN A 365 -0.90 3.85 -3.67
N ILE A 366 -1.23 2.55 -3.72
CA ILE A 366 -0.31 1.40 -3.70
C ILE A 366 -0.38 0.70 -5.05
N LEU A 367 0.78 0.53 -5.69
CA LEU A 367 0.90 -0.20 -6.96
C LEU A 367 1.34 -1.64 -6.68
N ALA A 368 0.37 -2.55 -6.60
CA ALA A 368 0.64 -3.97 -6.39
C ALA A 368 0.38 -4.78 -7.68
N PRO A 369 1.35 -5.58 -8.16
CA PRO A 369 1.14 -6.45 -9.30
C PRO A 369 0.31 -7.69 -8.93
N ARG A 370 -0.37 -8.26 -9.92
CA ARG A 370 -1.06 -9.56 -9.81
C ARG A 370 -0.35 -10.63 -10.64
N PHE A 371 -0.43 -11.88 -10.22
CA PHE A 371 0.02 -13.02 -11.00
C PHE A 371 -1.14 -13.68 -11.72
N GLU A 372 -1.05 -13.75 -13.05
CA GLU A 372 -2.09 -14.30 -13.91
C GLU A 372 -1.46 -14.91 -15.16
N ALA A 373 -1.80 -16.16 -15.48
CA ALA A 373 -1.33 -16.87 -16.68
C ALA A 373 0.19 -16.80 -16.93
N GLN A 374 1.01 -17.05 -15.89
CA GLN A 374 2.48 -16.94 -15.93
C GLN A 374 3.00 -15.54 -16.31
N ARG A 375 2.23 -14.50 -15.95
CA ARG A 375 2.61 -13.11 -16.13
C ARG A 375 2.42 -12.37 -14.82
N ILE A 376 3.30 -11.40 -14.60
CA ILE A 376 3.13 -10.37 -13.59
C ILE A 376 2.48 -9.18 -14.30
N VAL A 377 1.26 -8.84 -13.91
CA VAL A 377 0.48 -7.76 -14.52
C VAL A 377 0.35 -6.60 -13.54
N LYS A 378 0.85 -5.43 -13.95
CA LYS A 378 0.74 -4.19 -13.19
C LYS A 378 -0.66 -3.59 -13.32
N PRO A 379 -1.05 -2.68 -12.41
CA PRO A 379 -2.36 -2.01 -12.48
C PRO A 379 -2.63 -1.30 -13.82
N ASP A 380 -1.59 -0.78 -14.47
CA ASP A 380 -1.69 -0.10 -15.78
C ASP A 380 -1.78 -1.05 -17.00
N GLY A 381 -1.96 -2.35 -16.76
CA GLY A 381 -2.05 -3.38 -17.78
C GLY A 381 -0.71 -3.83 -18.37
N ARG A 382 0.42 -3.15 -18.06
CA ARG A 382 1.74 -3.64 -18.47
C ARG A 382 1.99 -4.99 -17.83
N SER A 383 2.42 -5.96 -18.63
CA SER A 383 2.68 -7.30 -18.14
C SER A 383 4.05 -7.81 -18.56
N ARG A 384 4.70 -8.55 -17.65
CA ARG A 384 5.98 -9.21 -17.85
C ARG A 384 5.76 -10.72 -17.77
N ALA A 385 6.21 -11.45 -18.79
CA ALA A 385 6.22 -12.92 -18.73
C ALA A 385 7.24 -13.40 -17.70
N VAL A 386 6.91 -14.44 -16.95
CA VAL A 386 7.78 -15.06 -15.96
C VAL A 386 7.76 -16.57 -16.14
N SER A 387 8.79 -17.25 -15.64
CA SER A 387 8.94 -18.70 -15.72
C SER A 387 7.85 -19.49 -14.97
N GLY A 388 7.23 -18.88 -13.95
CA GLY A 388 6.15 -19.46 -13.17
C GLY A 388 5.89 -18.68 -11.88
N LEU A 389 5.13 -19.28 -10.97
CA LEU A 389 4.79 -18.65 -9.69
C LEU A 389 6.04 -18.35 -8.84
N GLY A 390 7.03 -19.25 -8.83
CA GLY A 390 8.25 -19.07 -8.03
C GLY A 390 8.97 -17.75 -8.27
N GLU A 391 9.14 -17.35 -9.53
CA GLU A 391 9.73 -16.05 -9.89
C GLU A 391 8.83 -14.87 -9.50
N ALA A 392 7.51 -15.04 -9.58
CA ALA A 392 6.57 -13.98 -9.18
C ALA A 392 6.56 -13.73 -7.66
N LEU A 393 6.88 -14.74 -6.84
CA LEU A 393 6.96 -14.61 -5.38
C LEU A 393 8.11 -13.71 -4.93
N GLU A 394 9.06 -13.36 -5.80
CA GLU A 394 10.13 -12.39 -5.49
C GLU A 394 9.61 -10.96 -5.38
N GLU A 395 8.48 -10.63 -6.02
CA GLU A 395 7.88 -9.31 -5.93
C GLU A 395 7.61 -8.93 -4.46
N PRO A 396 7.87 -7.67 -4.04
CA PRO A 396 7.64 -7.26 -2.66
C PRO A 396 6.14 -7.27 -2.31
N MET A 397 5.27 -7.12 -3.29
CA MET A 397 3.83 -7.25 -3.12
C MET A 397 3.28 -8.09 -4.27
N LEU A 398 2.41 -9.05 -3.97
CA LEU A 398 1.81 -9.90 -5.00
C LEU A 398 0.36 -10.25 -4.70
N LEU A 399 -0.50 -10.04 -5.68
CA LEU A 399 -1.89 -10.52 -5.66
C LEU A 399 -1.99 -11.86 -6.40
N ILE A 400 -2.50 -12.88 -5.71
CA ILE A 400 -2.80 -14.19 -6.28
C ILE A 400 -4.19 -14.65 -5.87
N SER A 401 -4.85 -15.44 -6.72
CA SER A 401 -6.11 -16.06 -6.31
C SER A 401 -5.86 -17.17 -5.28
N ARG A 402 -6.76 -17.29 -4.29
CA ARG A 402 -6.70 -18.37 -3.29
C ARG A 402 -6.91 -19.74 -3.94
N GLU A 403 -7.63 -19.81 -5.07
CA GLU A 403 -7.82 -21.00 -5.89
C GLU A 403 -6.49 -21.49 -6.48
N LEU A 404 -5.65 -20.57 -6.96
CA LEU A 404 -4.33 -20.91 -7.47
C LEU A 404 -3.38 -21.27 -6.32
N ALA A 405 -3.40 -20.50 -5.23
CA ALA A 405 -2.52 -20.69 -4.08
C ALA A 405 -2.71 -22.06 -3.41
N ARG A 406 -3.96 -22.55 -3.31
CA ARG A 406 -4.28 -23.82 -2.63
C ARG A 406 -3.85 -25.06 -3.41
N ILE A 407 -3.47 -24.97 -4.69
CA ILE A 407 -3.00 -26.12 -5.48
C ILE A 407 -1.69 -26.65 -4.87
N GLU A 408 -1.59 -27.97 -4.63
CA GLU A 408 -0.45 -28.55 -3.90
C GLU A 408 0.93 -28.17 -4.47
N ALA A 409 1.08 -28.17 -5.80
CA ALA A 409 2.32 -27.74 -6.46
C ALA A 409 2.67 -26.27 -6.16
N ASN A 410 1.66 -25.39 -6.09
CA ASN A 410 1.85 -23.97 -5.77
C ASN A 410 2.07 -23.74 -4.27
N GLN A 411 1.46 -24.55 -3.41
CA GLN A 411 1.73 -24.51 -1.97
C GLN A 411 3.20 -24.80 -1.68
N ALA A 412 3.81 -25.79 -2.35
CA ALA A 412 5.23 -26.08 -2.20
C ALA A 412 6.08 -24.85 -2.55
N LEU A 413 5.78 -24.18 -3.67
CA LEU A 413 6.48 -22.94 -4.06
C LEU A 413 6.32 -21.81 -3.03
N LEU A 414 5.11 -21.63 -2.48
CA LEU A 414 4.84 -20.63 -1.43
C LEU A 414 5.60 -20.93 -0.13
N LEU A 415 5.73 -22.20 0.24
CA LEU A 415 6.44 -22.64 1.44
C LEU A 415 7.96 -22.64 1.25
N ASP A 416 8.46 -22.80 0.03
CA ASP A 416 9.90 -22.80 -0.27
C ASP A 416 10.43 -21.40 -0.60
N GLY A 417 9.58 -20.52 -1.14
CA GLY A 417 9.91 -19.14 -1.51
C GLY A 417 10.21 -18.19 -0.34
N PRO A 418 10.45 -16.90 -0.64
CA PRO A 418 10.75 -15.90 0.38
C PRO A 418 9.62 -15.74 1.40
N SER A 419 9.96 -15.35 2.64
CA SER A 419 8.96 -15.07 3.68
C SER A 419 8.18 -13.79 3.40
N TRP A 420 6.98 -13.73 3.95
CA TRP A 420 6.08 -12.58 3.90
C TRP A 420 6.02 -11.90 5.26
N ASP A 421 5.94 -10.58 5.31
CA ASP A 421 5.69 -9.89 6.58
C ASP A 421 4.20 -9.95 6.91
N LEU A 422 3.35 -9.79 5.88
CA LEU A 422 1.90 -9.82 6.02
C LEU A 422 1.27 -10.65 4.90
N VAL A 423 0.37 -11.54 5.29
CA VAL A 423 -0.55 -12.20 4.35
C VAL A 423 -1.96 -11.65 4.59
N ILE A 424 -2.57 -11.05 3.56
CA ILE A 424 -3.96 -10.59 3.57
C ILE A 424 -4.81 -11.65 2.87
N LEU A 425 -5.78 -12.23 3.58
CA LEU A 425 -6.72 -13.21 3.02
C LEU A 425 -8.13 -12.63 3.08
N ASP A 426 -8.70 -12.38 1.91
CA ASP A 426 -10.09 -11.96 1.77
C ASP A 426 -11.02 -13.18 1.65
N GLU A 427 -12.24 -13.02 2.14
CA GLU A 427 -13.20 -14.11 2.37
C GLU A 427 -12.59 -15.30 3.13
N ALA A 428 -11.94 -15.00 4.25
CA ALA A 428 -11.18 -15.95 5.06
C ALA A 428 -12.02 -17.12 5.59
N HIS A 429 -13.36 -17.01 5.60
CA HIS A 429 -14.27 -18.09 5.94
C HIS A 429 -14.11 -19.33 5.02
N ALA A 430 -13.52 -19.18 3.84
CA ALA A 430 -13.19 -20.29 2.95
C ALA A 430 -12.13 -21.25 3.56
N ALA A 431 -11.29 -20.77 4.47
CA ALA A 431 -10.27 -21.55 5.17
C ALA A 431 -10.88 -22.28 6.38
N ARG A 432 -11.58 -23.39 6.11
CA ARG A 432 -12.27 -24.22 7.13
C ARG A 432 -11.78 -25.67 7.15
N ARG A 433 -12.28 -26.45 8.12
CA ARG A 433 -12.06 -27.92 8.20
C ARG A 433 -12.68 -28.65 7.01
N LYS A 434 -12.09 -29.79 6.62
CA LYS A 434 -12.63 -30.64 5.56
C LYS A 434 -13.90 -31.39 6.00
N LYS A 435 -13.89 -32.05 7.17
CA LYS A 435 -15.12 -32.56 7.77
C LYS A 435 -15.61 -31.67 8.91
N GLN A 436 -16.93 -31.58 9.01
CA GLN A 436 -17.65 -30.65 9.88
C GLN A 436 -18.19 -31.37 11.13
N GLU A 437 -17.29 -32.00 11.87
CA GLU A 437 -17.62 -32.72 13.12
C GLU A 437 -16.95 -32.05 14.31
N GLU A 438 -17.72 -31.79 15.37
CA GLU A 438 -17.22 -31.19 16.61
C GLU A 438 -16.32 -32.18 17.36
N GLY A 439 -15.13 -31.75 17.76
CA GLY A 439 -14.19 -32.58 18.50
C GLY A 439 -13.27 -33.46 17.65
N GLU A 440 -13.56 -33.68 16.37
CA GLU A 440 -12.59 -34.26 15.42
C GLU A 440 -11.62 -33.18 14.90
N PHE A 441 -10.31 -33.45 14.91
CA PHE A 441 -9.35 -32.65 14.16
C PHE A 441 -9.33 -33.15 12.72
N ASN A 442 -10.22 -32.58 11.92
CA ASN A 442 -10.26 -32.87 10.50
C ASN A 442 -9.22 -32.04 9.77
N THR A 443 -8.44 -32.72 8.93
CA THR A 443 -7.61 -32.14 7.86
C THR A 443 -8.24 -30.84 7.37
N GLY A 444 -7.47 -29.75 7.30
CA GLY A 444 -8.00 -28.52 6.75
C GLY A 444 -8.44 -28.74 5.31
N THR A 445 -9.23 -27.82 4.80
CA THR A 445 -9.18 -27.56 3.36
C THR A 445 -7.74 -27.25 2.96
N LEU A 446 -7.39 -27.47 1.69
CA LEU A 446 -6.06 -27.12 1.17
C LEU A 446 -5.66 -25.68 1.50
N LEU A 447 -6.64 -24.76 1.55
CA LEU A 447 -6.41 -23.38 1.93
C LEU A 447 -6.06 -23.25 3.43
N LEU A 448 -6.88 -23.80 4.34
CA LEU A 448 -6.58 -23.75 5.78
C LEU A 448 -5.23 -24.39 6.11
N ASP A 449 -4.88 -25.50 5.45
CA ASP A 449 -3.57 -26.15 5.61
C ASP A 449 -2.41 -25.28 5.09
N LEU A 450 -2.58 -24.58 3.97
CA LEU A 450 -1.60 -23.62 3.46
C LEU A 450 -1.34 -22.51 4.50
N VAL A 451 -2.39 -21.86 5.00
CA VAL A 451 -2.26 -20.75 5.95
C VAL A 451 -1.64 -21.23 7.27
N ARG A 452 -2.03 -22.42 7.76
CA ARG A 452 -1.38 -23.05 8.93
C ARG A 452 0.11 -23.28 8.70
N ARG A 453 0.49 -23.85 7.55
CA ARG A 453 1.90 -24.17 7.25
C ARG A 453 2.75 -22.93 7.06
N LEU A 454 2.21 -21.89 6.41
CA LEU A 454 2.90 -20.60 6.27
C LEU A 454 3.27 -20.02 7.65
N GLN A 455 2.35 -20.11 8.61
CA GLN A 455 2.57 -19.64 9.97
C GLN A 455 3.61 -20.51 10.70
N ILE A 456 3.37 -21.82 10.76
CA ILE A 456 4.16 -22.77 11.55
C ILE A 456 5.61 -22.82 11.05
N ARG A 457 5.84 -22.72 9.75
CA ARG A 457 7.18 -22.71 9.14
C ARG A 457 7.87 -21.34 9.18
N GLY A 458 7.25 -20.33 9.80
CA GLY A 458 7.79 -18.97 9.86
C GLY A 458 7.91 -18.32 8.48
N LYS A 459 7.09 -18.75 7.51
CA LYS A 459 7.04 -18.17 6.16
C LYS A 459 6.17 -16.93 6.08
N THR A 460 5.44 -16.62 7.16
CA THR A 460 4.87 -15.29 7.37
C THR A 460 5.01 -14.82 8.81
N THR A 461 5.18 -13.51 9.00
CA THR A 461 5.18 -12.87 10.32
C THR A 461 3.76 -12.73 10.88
N SER A 462 2.78 -12.35 10.05
CA SER A 462 1.40 -12.15 10.50
C SER A 462 0.36 -12.30 9.39
N TYR A 463 -0.91 -12.19 9.79
CA TYR A 463 -2.08 -12.23 8.92
C TYR A 463 -3.06 -11.11 9.22
N MET A 464 -3.76 -10.69 8.17
CA MET A 464 -4.98 -9.90 8.26
C MET A 464 -6.07 -10.62 7.48
N PHE A 465 -7.09 -11.11 8.18
CA PHE A 465 -8.20 -11.84 7.57
C PHE A 465 -9.41 -10.96 7.45
N LEU A 466 -10.05 -10.97 6.28
CA LEU A 466 -11.27 -10.23 6.03
C LEU A 466 -12.40 -11.23 5.77
N SER A 467 -13.53 -11.07 6.46
CA SER A 467 -14.72 -11.86 6.19
C SER A 467 -15.95 -11.21 6.83
N ALA A 468 -16.99 -10.89 6.08
CA ALA A 468 -18.24 -10.42 6.69
C ALA A 468 -18.93 -11.50 7.55
N THR A 469 -18.68 -12.77 7.20
CA THR A 469 -19.28 -13.97 7.78
C THR A 469 -18.18 -14.90 8.28
N PRO A 470 -17.58 -14.63 9.46
CA PRO A 470 -16.48 -15.47 9.99
C PRO A 470 -16.91 -16.91 10.29
N MET A 471 -18.22 -17.19 10.33
CA MET A 471 -18.82 -18.51 10.47
C MET A 471 -19.80 -18.76 9.31
N GLN A 472 -19.61 -19.84 8.55
CA GLN A 472 -20.58 -20.30 7.55
C GLN A 472 -21.53 -21.38 8.10
N THR A 473 -20.99 -22.40 8.74
CA THR A 473 -21.77 -23.57 9.14
C THR A 473 -21.71 -23.85 10.63
N HIS A 474 -20.58 -23.55 11.27
CA HIS A 474 -20.37 -23.94 12.66
C HIS A 474 -19.54 -22.93 13.47
N PRO A 475 -19.83 -22.79 14.79
CA PRO A 475 -19.22 -21.76 15.64
C PRO A 475 -17.72 -21.97 15.92
N TRP A 476 -17.13 -23.10 15.53
CA TRP A 476 -15.69 -23.34 15.67
C TRP A 476 -14.86 -22.78 14.53
N GLU A 477 -15.46 -22.42 13.38
CA GLU A 477 -14.73 -21.92 12.22
C GLU A 477 -13.87 -20.66 12.51
N PRO A 478 -14.37 -19.65 13.25
CA PRO A 478 -13.52 -18.51 13.65
C PRO A 478 -12.31 -18.95 14.48
N TRP A 479 -12.45 -19.97 15.31
CA TRP A 479 -11.38 -20.48 16.16
C TRP A 479 -10.32 -21.25 15.37
N ASP A 480 -10.71 -21.92 14.28
CA ASP A 480 -9.75 -22.50 13.35
C ASP A 480 -8.86 -21.43 12.71
N LEU A 481 -9.44 -20.27 12.38
CA LEU A 481 -8.70 -19.10 11.89
C LEU A 481 -7.83 -18.49 12.99
N LEU A 482 -8.35 -18.33 14.21
CA LEU A 482 -7.56 -17.82 15.36
C LEU A 482 -6.30 -18.66 15.62
N GLY A 483 -6.39 -19.98 15.45
CA GLY A 483 -5.22 -20.87 15.52
C GLY A 483 -4.10 -20.43 14.56
N THR A 484 -4.45 -19.99 13.35
CA THR A 484 -3.46 -19.49 12.37
C THR A 484 -2.93 -18.09 12.69
N LEU A 485 -3.57 -17.36 13.60
CA LEU A 485 -3.14 -16.03 14.07
C LEU A 485 -2.23 -16.07 15.31
N GLY A 486 -1.82 -17.27 15.72
CA GLY A 486 -0.91 -17.48 16.85
C GLY A 486 -1.59 -17.91 18.13
N VAL A 487 -2.93 -17.87 18.19
CA VAL A 487 -3.68 -18.28 19.38
C VAL A 487 -3.47 -19.77 19.63
N GLY A 488 -2.91 -20.14 20.79
CA GLY A 488 -2.58 -21.52 21.14
C GLY A 488 -3.06 -21.91 22.54
N GLY A 489 -2.35 -22.84 23.17
CA GLY A 489 -2.69 -23.36 24.49
C GLY A 489 -4.07 -24.04 24.56
N ALA A 490 -4.76 -23.89 25.70
CA ALA A 490 -6.06 -24.51 25.96
C ALA A 490 -7.14 -24.10 24.94
N TRP A 491 -7.08 -22.88 24.40
CA TRP A 491 -8.09 -22.34 23.48
C TRP A 491 -8.21 -23.14 22.18
N ILE A 492 -7.08 -23.61 21.63
CA ILE A 492 -7.02 -24.34 20.34
C ILE A 492 -6.74 -25.84 20.55
N ALA A 493 -6.71 -26.30 21.81
CA ALA A 493 -6.61 -27.72 22.13
C ALA A 493 -7.93 -28.45 21.83
N GLU A 494 -9.06 -27.93 22.33
CA GLU A 494 -10.40 -28.48 22.10
C GLU A 494 -11.48 -27.39 22.13
N PHE A 495 -12.44 -27.48 21.22
CA PHE A 495 -13.52 -26.51 21.14
C PHE A 495 -14.50 -26.56 22.33
N ASP A 496 -14.61 -27.71 23.01
CA ASP A 496 -15.42 -27.86 24.23
C ASP A 496 -14.96 -26.91 25.37
N ILE A 497 -13.67 -26.53 25.39
CA ILE A 497 -13.13 -25.54 26.33
C ILE A 497 -13.75 -24.16 26.06
N VAL A 498 -13.82 -23.77 24.79
CA VAL A 498 -14.47 -22.52 24.34
C VAL A 498 -15.95 -22.54 24.69
N ARG A 499 -16.65 -23.65 24.40
CA ARG A 499 -18.08 -23.80 24.69
C ARG A 499 -18.36 -23.64 26.18
N LYS A 500 -17.57 -24.29 27.03
CA LYS A 500 -17.68 -24.15 28.49
C LYS A 500 -17.36 -22.73 28.97
N TYR A 501 -16.37 -22.07 28.38
CA TYR A 501 -16.02 -20.69 28.72
C TYR A 501 -17.21 -19.74 28.49
N TYR A 502 -17.82 -19.80 27.30
CA TYR A 502 -18.94 -18.93 26.97
C TYR A 502 -20.26 -19.32 27.65
N SER A 503 -20.45 -20.59 28.04
CA SER A 503 -21.63 -20.94 28.84
C SER A 503 -21.60 -20.27 30.22
N VAL A 504 -20.42 -20.11 30.83
CA VAL A 504 -20.26 -19.37 32.10
C VAL A 504 -20.56 -17.89 31.91
N ILE A 505 -20.06 -17.28 30.84
CA ILE A 505 -20.36 -15.89 30.49
C ILE A 505 -21.87 -15.69 30.35
N GLN A 506 -22.56 -16.59 29.65
CA GLN A 506 -24.01 -16.52 29.50
C GLN A 506 -24.76 -16.62 30.83
N SER A 507 -24.32 -17.51 31.74
CA SER A 507 -24.88 -17.60 33.10
C SER A 507 -24.71 -16.27 33.85
N LEU A 508 -23.52 -15.68 33.81
CA LEU A 508 -23.23 -14.39 34.45
C LEU A 508 -24.07 -13.24 33.86
N GLU A 509 -24.25 -13.18 32.54
CA GLU A 509 -25.10 -12.16 31.89
C GLU A 509 -26.57 -12.27 32.30
N ARG A 510 -27.04 -13.49 32.55
CA ARG A 510 -28.39 -13.78 33.05
C ARG A 510 -28.51 -13.64 34.58
N SER A 511 -27.47 -13.16 35.25
CA SER A 511 -27.39 -13.05 36.71
C SER A 511 -27.64 -14.38 37.42
N GLN A 512 -27.21 -15.48 36.78
CA GLN A 512 -27.22 -16.83 37.35
C GLN A 512 -25.81 -17.15 37.86
N GLY A 513 -25.70 -17.49 39.16
CA GLY A 513 -24.43 -17.85 39.77
C GLY A 513 -23.85 -19.12 39.12
N PRO A 514 -22.66 -19.06 38.49
CA PRO A 514 -22.01 -20.23 37.93
C PRO A 514 -21.53 -21.15 39.06
N SER A 515 -21.33 -22.45 38.75
CA SER A 515 -20.81 -23.38 39.74
C SER A 515 -19.34 -23.06 40.09
N GLU A 516 -18.92 -23.36 41.31
CA GLU A 516 -17.53 -23.21 41.74
C GLU A 516 -16.56 -23.96 40.82
N LEU A 517 -16.95 -25.15 40.34
CA LEU A 517 -16.17 -25.95 39.39
C LEU A 517 -15.98 -25.25 38.04
N ASP A 518 -16.98 -24.51 37.58
CA ASP A 518 -16.89 -23.76 36.33
C ASP A 518 -16.00 -22.53 36.47
N LEU A 519 -16.04 -21.86 37.62
CA LEU A 519 -15.15 -20.74 37.92
C LEU A 519 -13.70 -21.18 38.06
N LYS A 520 -13.42 -22.32 38.72
CA LYS A 520 -12.08 -22.93 38.77
C LYS A 520 -11.54 -23.22 37.38
N PHE A 521 -12.38 -23.83 36.53
CA PHE A 521 -12.03 -24.11 35.14
C PHE A 521 -11.70 -22.84 34.36
N LEU A 522 -12.51 -21.79 34.51
CA LEU A 522 -12.34 -20.52 33.82
C LEU A 522 -11.06 -19.80 34.26
N TYR A 523 -10.81 -19.74 35.57
CA TYR A 523 -9.58 -19.18 36.14
C TYR A 523 -8.34 -19.85 35.55
N ARG A 524 -8.26 -21.18 35.59
CA ARG A 524 -7.12 -21.94 35.06
C ARG A 524 -6.92 -21.73 33.56
N THR A 525 -8.01 -21.67 32.79
CA THR A 525 -7.96 -21.42 31.34
C THR A 525 -7.42 -20.02 31.05
N MET A 526 -7.87 -19.01 31.81
CA MET A 526 -7.46 -17.61 31.63
C MET A 526 -6.03 -17.36 32.08
N MET A 527 -5.58 -17.97 33.17
CA MET A 527 -4.21 -17.82 33.67
C MET A 527 -3.14 -18.45 32.77
N GLN A 528 -3.53 -19.28 31.80
CA GLN A 528 -2.64 -19.79 30.75
C GLN A 528 -2.52 -18.83 29.56
N ASP A 529 -3.35 -17.79 29.48
CA ASP A 529 -3.32 -16.80 28.41
C ASP A 529 -2.35 -15.66 28.78
N PRO A 530 -1.20 -15.51 28.09
CA PRO A 530 -0.22 -14.48 28.42
C PRO A 530 -0.71 -13.05 28.16
N ASP A 531 -1.82 -12.91 27.43
CA ASP A 531 -2.36 -11.63 27.00
C ASP A 531 -3.62 -11.22 27.76
N LEU A 532 -3.82 -11.77 28.95
CA LEU A 532 -5.02 -11.53 29.73
C LEU A 532 -5.11 -10.05 30.15
N PRO A 533 -6.18 -9.32 29.79
CA PRO A 533 -6.35 -7.93 30.20
C PRO A 533 -6.69 -7.82 31.69
N VAL A 534 -6.41 -6.66 32.28
CA VAL A 534 -6.76 -6.35 33.68
C VAL A 534 -8.26 -6.54 33.94
N SER A 535 -8.59 -7.07 35.12
CA SER A 535 -9.98 -7.27 35.56
C SER A 535 -10.70 -5.94 35.82
N PRO A 536 -12.04 -5.93 35.97
CA PRO A 536 -12.78 -4.73 36.34
C PRO A 536 -12.30 -4.09 37.66
N GLU A 537 -11.68 -4.86 38.56
CA GLU A 537 -11.12 -4.38 39.83
C GLU A 537 -9.68 -3.85 39.71
N GLY A 538 -9.12 -3.83 38.49
CA GLY A 538 -7.78 -3.33 38.20
C GLY A 538 -6.65 -4.37 38.33
N SER A 539 -6.92 -5.56 38.88
CA SER A 539 -5.96 -6.67 38.91
C SER A 539 -6.63 -8.05 38.90
N ILE A 540 -6.02 -8.98 38.16
CA ILE A 540 -6.43 -10.39 38.19
C ILE A 540 -5.99 -10.97 39.55
N PRO A 541 -6.89 -11.62 40.32
CA PRO A 541 -6.50 -12.26 41.58
C PRO A 541 -5.40 -13.30 41.34
N GLU A 542 -4.36 -13.31 42.17
CA GLU A 542 -3.26 -14.29 42.06
C GLU A 542 -3.69 -15.70 42.52
N LYS A 543 -4.72 -15.78 43.36
CA LYS A 543 -5.25 -17.02 43.92
C LYS A 543 -6.60 -17.37 43.28
N GLU A 544 -6.77 -18.66 43.00
CA GLU A 544 -8.00 -19.23 42.44
C GLU A 544 -9.20 -18.95 43.34
N GLU A 545 -9.05 -19.08 44.67
CA GLU A 545 -10.12 -18.87 45.65
C GLU A 545 -10.60 -17.41 45.66
N ASP A 546 -9.67 -16.45 45.62
CA ASP A 546 -10.00 -15.02 45.64
C ASP A 546 -10.81 -14.62 44.40
N PHE A 547 -10.50 -15.22 43.24
CA PHE A 547 -11.27 -15.01 42.01
C PHE A 547 -12.68 -15.56 42.11
N ILE A 548 -12.83 -16.77 42.64
CA ILE A 548 -14.13 -17.41 42.84
C ILE A 548 -15.00 -16.57 43.76
N ASP A 549 -14.48 -16.20 44.93
CA ASP A 549 -15.23 -15.42 45.92
C ASP A 549 -15.72 -14.11 45.31
N ARG A 550 -14.85 -13.39 44.59
CA ARG A 550 -15.23 -12.12 43.95
C ARG A 550 -16.36 -12.27 42.94
N VAL A 551 -16.34 -13.34 42.13
CA VAL A 551 -17.36 -13.55 41.09
C VAL A 551 -18.67 -14.06 41.70
N VAL A 552 -18.59 -14.97 42.69
CA VAL A 552 -19.76 -15.55 43.38
C VAL A 552 -20.51 -14.49 44.19
N PHE A 553 -19.78 -13.59 44.87
CA PHE A 553 -20.36 -12.52 45.68
C PHE A 553 -20.61 -11.21 44.91
N ALA A 554 -20.37 -11.18 43.60
CA ALA A 554 -20.68 -10.02 42.77
C ALA A 554 -22.19 -9.74 42.74
N ASP A 555 -22.58 -8.47 42.78
CA ASP A 555 -23.96 -8.06 42.49
C ASP A 555 -24.27 -8.22 40.99
N GLU A 556 -25.52 -7.98 40.58
CA GLU A 556 -25.92 -8.12 39.17
C GLU A 556 -25.05 -7.26 38.22
N ARG A 557 -24.62 -6.08 38.67
CA ARG A 557 -23.76 -5.19 37.90
C ARG A 557 -22.35 -5.75 37.78
N GLY A 558 -21.79 -6.26 38.87
CA GLY A 558 -20.50 -6.93 38.93
C GLY A 558 -20.48 -8.19 38.08
N MET A 559 -21.51 -9.03 38.14
CA MET A 559 -21.62 -10.22 37.28
C MET A 559 -21.60 -9.86 35.79
N ARG A 560 -22.34 -8.82 35.38
CA ARG A 560 -22.28 -8.30 34.00
C ARG A 560 -20.92 -7.68 33.66
N GLY A 561 -20.28 -7.03 34.62
CA GLY A 561 -18.91 -6.50 34.49
C GLY A 561 -17.90 -7.62 34.21
N TYR A 562 -17.93 -8.70 34.98
CA TYR A 562 -17.12 -9.89 34.78
C TYR A 562 -17.40 -10.56 33.43
N ALA A 563 -18.68 -10.73 33.06
CA ALA A 563 -19.05 -11.27 31.75
C ALA A 563 -18.49 -10.41 30.60
N SER A 564 -18.59 -9.09 30.70
CA SER A 564 -18.02 -8.17 29.71
C SER A 564 -16.49 -8.26 29.64
N TRP A 565 -15.81 -8.34 30.78
CA TRP A 565 -14.35 -8.46 30.83
C TRP A 565 -13.88 -9.79 30.26
N MET A 566 -14.47 -10.92 30.68
CA MET A 566 -14.15 -12.25 30.17
C MET A 566 -14.31 -12.34 28.66
N ARG A 567 -15.38 -11.75 28.11
CA ARG A 567 -15.56 -11.67 26.66
C ARG A 567 -14.42 -10.92 25.97
N LYS A 568 -14.04 -9.76 26.49
CA LYS A 568 -12.89 -8.96 26.00
C LYS A 568 -11.55 -9.66 26.22
N ALA A 569 -11.46 -10.53 27.22
CA ALA A 569 -10.26 -11.29 27.53
C ALA A 569 -10.08 -12.50 26.60
N SER A 570 -11.17 -13.06 26.07
CA SER A 570 -11.12 -14.20 25.15
C SER A 570 -10.32 -13.86 23.88
N PRO A 571 -9.63 -14.84 23.27
CA PRO A 571 -8.94 -14.62 22.00
C PRO A 571 -9.84 -14.10 20.89
N LEU A 572 -11.10 -14.55 20.82
CA LEU A 572 -12.08 -14.04 19.88
C LEU A 572 -12.30 -12.54 20.07
N GLY A 573 -12.57 -12.07 21.29
CA GLY A 573 -12.79 -10.66 21.58
C GLY A 573 -11.57 -9.77 21.37
N ARG A 574 -10.34 -10.32 21.50
CA ARG A 574 -9.09 -9.58 21.29
C ARG A 574 -8.61 -9.56 19.84
N ARG A 575 -8.95 -10.58 19.05
CA ARG A 575 -8.42 -10.76 17.69
C ARG A 575 -9.44 -10.52 16.59
N MET A 576 -10.74 -10.56 16.89
CA MET A 576 -11.81 -10.30 15.93
C MET A 576 -12.45 -8.93 16.20
N LEU A 577 -12.48 -8.09 15.16
CA LEU A 577 -13.16 -6.80 15.15
C LEU A 577 -14.42 -6.93 14.32
N ARG A 578 -15.52 -6.38 14.81
CA ARG A 578 -16.80 -6.45 14.10
C ARG A 578 -17.66 -5.22 14.39
N ASN A 579 -17.82 -4.38 13.39
CA ASN A 579 -18.76 -3.27 13.39
C ASN A 579 -19.96 -3.55 12.47
N GLY A 580 -21.09 -2.95 12.80
CA GLY A 580 -22.33 -3.07 12.03
C GLY A 580 -23.06 -1.74 11.97
N LYS A 581 -24.26 -1.77 11.40
CA LYS A 581 -25.10 -0.57 11.29
C LYS A 581 -25.43 0.06 12.64
N GLU A 582 -25.61 -0.75 13.68
CA GLU A 582 -25.88 -0.31 15.05
C GLU A 582 -24.70 0.50 15.59
N THR A 583 -23.46 0.13 15.22
CA THR A 583 -22.25 0.90 15.54
C THR A 583 -22.34 2.29 14.91
N LEU A 584 -22.68 2.38 13.62
CA LEU A 584 -22.85 3.66 12.92
C LEU A 584 -23.99 4.50 13.51
N GLN A 585 -25.12 3.88 13.85
CA GLN A 585 -26.24 4.58 14.52
C GLN A 585 -25.82 5.15 15.88
N LYS A 586 -24.95 4.45 16.61
CA LYS A 586 -24.39 4.96 17.86
C LYS A 586 -23.45 6.14 17.60
N TYR A 587 -22.52 6.04 16.65
CA TYR A 587 -21.67 7.17 16.26
C TYR A 587 -22.47 8.40 15.81
N TYR A 588 -23.58 8.21 15.08
CA TYR A 588 -24.48 9.30 14.73
C TYR A 588 -25.15 9.94 15.96
N ARG A 589 -25.69 9.12 16.88
CA ARG A 589 -26.27 9.62 18.14
C ARG A 589 -25.26 10.37 19.00
N ASP A 590 -23.99 9.97 18.93
CA ASP A 590 -22.88 10.58 19.67
C ASP A 590 -22.28 11.81 18.93
N GLY A 591 -22.84 12.21 17.77
CA GLY A 591 -22.41 13.39 17.01
C GLY A 591 -21.14 13.22 16.18
N LEU A 592 -20.68 11.97 15.99
CA LEU A 592 -19.45 11.63 15.24
C LEU A 592 -19.70 11.34 13.76
N LEU A 593 -20.97 11.29 13.34
CA LEU A 593 -21.39 11.23 11.94
C LEU A 593 -22.40 12.33 11.65
N GLU A 594 -22.35 12.90 10.44
CA GLU A 594 -23.26 13.98 10.02
C GLU A 594 -24.67 13.49 9.71
N ALA A 595 -24.81 12.24 9.22
CA ALA A 595 -26.07 11.66 8.81
C ALA A 595 -26.24 10.22 9.36
N PRO A 596 -27.48 9.79 9.64
CA PRO A 596 -27.73 8.43 10.09
C PRO A 596 -27.57 7.42 8.95
N PRO A 597 -27.19 6.17 9.23
CA PRO A 597 -27.23 5.12 8.23
C PRO A 597 -28.68 4.86 7.75
N PRO A 598 -28.88 4.51 6.47
CA PRO A 598 -30.22 4.32 5.91
C PRO A 598 -30.98 3.14 6.51
N ARG A 599 -32.30 3.29 6.60
CA ARG A 599 -33.24 2.21 6.96
C ARG A 599 -33.67 1.44 5.71
N ARG A 600 -33.62 0.11 5.79
CA ARG A 600 -34.13 -0.78 4.73
C ARG A 600 -35.63 -0.95 4.84
N ILE A 601 -36.33 -0.86 3.71
CA ILE A 601 -37.74 -1.21 3.57
C ILE A 601 -37.86 -2.26 2.46
N VAL A 602 -38.10 -3.50 2.87
CA VAL A 602 -38.16 -4.67 1.97
C VAL A 602 -39.59 -4.98 1.60
N GLN A 603 -39.85 -5.23 0.32
CA GLN A 603 -41.15 -5.64 -0.21
C GLN A 603 -40.99 -6.79 -1.20
N ASP A 604 -41.71 -7.89 -0.95
CA ASP A 604 -41.74 -9.05 -1.82
C ASP A 604 -42.98 -9.00 -2.72
N ILE A 605 -42.75 -9.01 -4.04
CA ILE A 605 -43.79 -9.03 -5.07
C ILE A 605 -43.95 -10.47 -5.54
N ARG A 606 -44.98 -11.14 -5.04
CA ARG A 606 -45.34 -12.51 -5.42
C ARG A 606 -46.39 -12.47 -6.52
N TYR A 607 -46.00 -12.80 -7.75
CA TYR A 607 -46.90 -12.78 -8.90
C TYR A 607 -47.30 -14.21 -9.30
N ARG A 608 -48.42 -14.33 -10.01
CA ARG A 608 -48.85 -15.56 -10.70
C ARG A 608 -49.00 -15.21 -12.17
N TYR A 609 -48.75 -16.16 -13.06
CA TYR A 609 -49.05 -15.97 -14.48
C TYR A 609 -50.54 -15.68 -14.65
N GLU A 610 -50.84 -14.50 -15.20
CA GLU A 610 -52.23 -14.03 -15.35
C GLU A 610 -52.89 -14.67 -16.57
N ASP A 611 -52.11 -14.97 -17.61
CA ASP A 611 -52.59 -15.69 -18.79
C ASP A 611 -52.33 -17.20 -18.64
N ALA A 612 -53.37 -18.00 -18.88
CA ALA A 612 -53.29 -19.45 -18.81
C ALA A 612 -52.30 -20.06 -19.83
N ARG A 613 -52.01 -19.37 -20.95
CA ARG A 613 -51.00 -19.79 -21.93
C ARG A 613 -49.61 -19.77 -21.31
N GLU A 614 -49.25 -18.66 -20.66
CA GLU A 614 -47.94 -18.50 -20.01
C GLU A 614 -47.74 -19.57 -18.93
N GLY A 615 -48.78 -19.84 -18.12
CA GLY A 615 -48.76 -20.94 -17.15
C GLY A 615 -48.58 -22.33 -17.78
N ARG A 616 -49.17 -22.59 -18.95
CA ARG A 616 -48.97 -23.87 -19.67
C ARG A 616 -47.55 -24.01 -20.18
N VAL A 617 -47.00 -22.97 -20.79
CA VAL A 617 -45.61 -22.95 -21.28
C VAL A 617 -44.63 -23.21 -20.13
N TYR A 618 -44.81 -22.50 -19.01
CA TYR A 618 -44.00 -22.72 -17.82
C TYR A 618 -44.06 -24.16 -17.29
N ASN A 619 -45.26 -24.75 -17.20
CA ASN A 619 -45.41 -26.13 -16.75
C ASN A 619 -44.74 -27.12 -17.72
N ALA A 620 -44.87 -26.92 -19.03
CA ALA A 620 -44.20 -27.77 -20.02
C ALA A 620 -42.68 -27.71 -19.91
N ILE A 621 -42.12 -26.50 -19.70
CA ILE A 621 -40.68 -26.30 -19.44
C ILE A 621 -40.27 -27.00 -18.14
N LYS A 622 -41.06 -26.83 -17.08
CA LYS A 622 -40.79 -27.46 -15.77
C LYS A 622 -40.75 -28.98 -15.89
N ASP A 623 -41.73 -29.58 -16.56
CA ASP A 623 -41.81 -31.03 -16.77
C ASP A 623 -40.60 -31.55 -17.57
N TYR A 624 -40.17 -30.79 -18.59
CA TYR A 624 -38.95 -31.08 -19.34
C TYR A 624 -37.70 -31.05 -18.45
N ILE A 625 -37.51 -29.97 -17.67
CA ILE A 625 -36.37 -29.81 -16.77
C ILE A 625 -36.33 -30.94 -15.73
N ASP A 626 -37.47 -31.25 -15.10
CA ASP A 626 -37.58 -32.29 -14.08
C ASP A 626 -37.28 -33.68 -14.67
N SER A 627 -37.81 -33.98 -15.85
CA SER A 627 -37.56 -35.25 -16.56
C SER A 627 -36.08 -35.41 -16.94
N ARG A 628 -35.46 -34.37 -17.50
CA ARG A 628 -34.04 -34.40 -17.89
C ARG A 628 -33.11 -34.43 -16.69
N PHE A 629 -33.42 -33.70 -15.61
CA PHE A 629 -32.66 -33.76 -14.36
C PHE A 629 -32.58 -35.20 -13.84
N GLN A 630 -33.74 -35.88 -13.73
CA GLN A 630 -33.79 -37.27 -13.26
C GLN A 630 -33.08 -38.23 -14.21
N ALA A 631 -33.19 -38.03 -15.54
CA ALA A 631 -32.51 -38.86 -16.51
C ALA A 631 -30.98 -38.74 -16.41
N LEU A 632 -30.46 -37.51 -16.29
CA LEU A 632 -29.03 -37.23 -16.18
C LEU A 632 -28.46 -37.72 -14.83
N GLU A 633 -29.18 -37.57 -13.72
CA GLU A 633 -28.75 -38.11 -12.42
C GLU A 633 -28.67 -39.64 -12.41
N ARG A 634 -29.54 -40.33 -13.16
CA ARG A 634 -29.47 -41.79 -13.35
C ARG A 634 -28.27 -42.21 -14.20
N GLU A 635 -27.88 -41.38 -15.16
CA GLU A 635 -26.71 -41.63 -16.00
C GLU A 635 -25.41 -41.46 -15.20
N LYS A 636 -25.26 -40.32 -14.53
CA LYS A 636 -24.13 -40.03 -13.65
C LYS A 636 -24.56 -39.05 -12.58
N ARG A 637 -24.32 -39.40 -11.32
CA ARG A 637 -24.60 -38.53 -10.17
C ARG A 637 -23.94 -37.16 -10.35
N GLY A 638 -24.72 -36.10 -10.24
CA GLY A 638 -24.31 -34.71 -10.43
C GLY A 638 -24.41 -34.19 -11.87
N LYS A 639 -24.66 -35.04 -12.88
CA LYS A 639 -24.86 -34.59 -14.27
C LYS A 639 -26.17 -33.82 -14.44
N GLY A 640 -27.16 -34.06 -13.57
CA GLY A 640 -28.45 -33.37 -13.60
C GLY A 640 -28.36 -31.89 -13.20
N PHE A 641 -27.30 -31.46 -12.51
CA PHE A 641 -27.17 -30.08 -12.04
C PHE A 641 -27.20 -29.05 -13.17
N VAL A 642 -26.83 -29.39 -14.41
CA VAL A 642 -26.97 -28.49 -15.56
C VAL A 642 -28.43 -28.01 -15.74
N MET A 643 -29.42 -28.85 -15.41
CA MET A 643 -30.84 -28.49 -15.51
C MET A 643 -31.31 -27.50 -14.45
N THR A 644 -30.54 -27.31 -13.39
CA THR A 644 -30.83 -26.24 -12.41
C THR A 644 -30.63 -24.85 -13.02
N VAL A 645 -29.67 -24.66 -13.93
CA VAL A 645 -29.44 -23.39 -14.65
C VAL A 645 -30.65 -23.03 -15.53
N TYR A 646 -31.21 -24.01 -16.24
CA TYR A 646 -32.42 -23.79 -17.05
C TYR A 646 -33.62 -23.44 -16.18
N ARG A 647 -33.75 -24.06 -14.99
CA ARG A 647 -34.82 -23.72 -14.03
C ARG A 647 -34.71 -22.26 -13.59
N ARG A 648 -33.51 -21.80 -13.24
CA ARG A 648 -33.25 -20.42 -12.82
C ARG A 648 -33.49 -19.41 -13.94
N ARG A 649 -33.05 -19.72 -15.16
CA ARG A 649 -33.28 -18.86 -16.32
C ARG A 649 -34.77 -18.76 -16.66
N CYS A 650 -35.53 -19.84 -16.48
CA CYS A 650 -36.99 -19.84 -16.61
C CYS A 650 -37.67 -18.91 -15.61
N THR A 651 -37.25 -18.90 -14.34
CA THR A 651 -37.81 -17.99 -13.33
C THR A 651 -37.29 -16.56 -13.45
N SER A 652 -36.15 -16.34 -14.11
CA SER A 652 -35.62 -15.01 -14.45
C SER A 652 -36.41 -14.36 -15.60
N SER A 653 -36.33 -14.89 -16.83
CA SER A 653 -37.04 -14.38 -18.00
C SER A 653 -37.25 -15.49 -19.04
N LEU A 654 -38.44 -15.54 -19.65
CA LEU A 654 -38.71 -16.44 -20.77
C LEU A 654 -37.74 -16.21 -21.95
N PHE A 655 -37.30 -14.97 -22.18
CA PHE A 655 -36.30 -14.65 -23.22
C PHE A 655 -34.94 -15.30 -22.92
N ALA A 656 -34.47 -15.20 -21.68
CA ALA A 656 -33.21 -15.81 -21.28
C ALA A 656 -33.28 -17.34 -21.40
N LEU A 657 -34.41 -17.95 -21.05
CA LEU A 657 -34.61 -19.38 -21.26
C LEU A 657 -34.66 -19.74 -22.76
N GLU A 658 -35.34 -18.96 -23.59
CA GLU A 658 -35.41 -19.19 -25.04
C GLU A 658 -34.00 -19.25 -25.64
N LYS A 659 -33.12 -18.31 -25.26
CA LYS A 659 -31.71 -18.31 -25.67
C LYS A 659 -30.98 -19.59 -25.24
N SER A 660 -31.19 -20.08 -24.01
CA SER A 660 -30.60 -21.36 -23.58
C SER A 660 -31.12 -22.54 -24.40
N LEU A 661 -32.43 -22.59 -24.68
CA LEU A 661 -33.03 -23.66 -25.48
C LEU A 661 -32.54 -23.63 -26.93
N LEU A 662 -32.30 -22.45 -27.51
CA LEU A 662 -31.68 -22.31 -28.82
C LEU A 662 -30.24 -22.84 -28.85
N ARG A 663 -29.41 -22.48 -27.87
CA ARG A 663 -28.04 -23.02 -27.77
C ARG A 663 -28.05 -24.54 -27.53
N ARG A 664 -28.99 -25.04 -26.71
CA ARG A 664 -29.17 -26.48 -26.50
C ARG A 664 -29.59 -27.19 -27.78
N LYS A 665 -30.48 -26.58 -28.57
CA LYS A 665 -30.90 -27.07 -29.89
C LYS A 665 -29.68 -27.24 -30.80
N GLU A 666 -28.83 -26.21 -30.90
CA GLU A 666 -27.61 -26.23 -31.71
C GLU A 666 -26.64 -27.35 -31.25
N GLY A 667 -26.40 -27.47 -29.94
CA GLY A 667 -25.56 -28.53 -29.38
C GLY A 667 -26.10 -29.94 -29.66
N LEU A 668 -27.41 -30.15 -29.53
CA LEU A 668 -28.05 -31.43 -29.85
C LEU A 668 -27.95 -31.77 -31.34
N GLN A 669 -28.08 -30.78 -32.23
CA GLN A 669 -27.89 -30.97 -33.67
C GLN A 669 -26.46 -31.41 -33.99
N GLN A 670 -25.45 -30.79 -33.35
CA GLN A 670 -24.05 -31.18 -33.53
C GLN A 670 -23.77 -32.61 -33.08
N VAL A 671 -24.37 -33.07 -31.97
CA VAL A 671 -24.26 -34.46 -31.51
C VAL A 671 -24.84 -35.43 -32.56
N ILE A 672 -25.99 -35.10 -33.14
CA ILE A 672 -26.65 -35.92 -34.17
C ILE A 672 -25.80 -35.98 -35.44
N GLU A 673 -25.25 -34.85 -35.88
CA GLU A 673 -24.44 -34.76 -37.10
C GLU A 673 -23.09 -35.48 -37.00
N ARG A 674 -22.44 -35.42 -35.83
CA ARG A 674 -21.08 -35.97 -35.62
C ARG A 674 -21.06 -37.40 -35.12
N GLY A 675 -22.18 -37.92 -34.62
CA GLY A 675 -22.29 -39.30 -34.11
C GLY A 675 -21.62 -39.55 -32.75
N SER A 676 -20.95 -38.55 -32.17
CA SER A 676 -20.37 -38.55 -30.82
C SER A 676 -20.15 -37.13 -30.33
N TRP A 677 -20.30 -36.89 -29.01
CA TRP A 677 -19.96 -35.61 -28.38
C TRP A 677 -18.45 -35.51 -28.08
N ASP A 678 -17.82 -34.39 -28.46
CA ASP A 678 -16.40 -34.12 -28.15
C ASP A 678 -16.29 -33.36 -26.81
N PRO A 679 -15.71 -33.98 -25.76
CA PRO A 679 -15.57 -33.36 -24.44
C PRO A 679 -14.61 -32.16 -24.38
N TYR A 680 -13.88 -31.86 -25.45
CA TYR A 680 -12.99 -30.70 -25.53
C TYR A 680 -13.61 -29.48 -26.20
N PHE A 681 -14.86 -29.53 -26.64
CA PHE A 681 -15.58 -28.32 -27.03
C PHE A 681 -15.85 -27.48 -25.77
N GLU A 682 -15.30 -26.26 -25.75
CA GLU A 682 -15.72 -25.24 -24.79
C GLU A 682 -17.21 -25.00 -24.99
N ASP A 683 -17.99 -25.30 -23.96
CA ASP A 683 -19.42 -25.13 -23.99
C ASP A 683 -19.74 -23.63 -23.88
N GLU A 684 -19.68 -22.91 -25.01
CA GLU A 684 -20.14 -21.51 -25.13
C GLU A 684 -21.66 -21.38 -24.84
N SER A 685 -22.37 -22.49 -24.57
CA SER A 685 -23.82 -22.48 -24.36
C SER A 685 -24.26 -21.84 -23.03
N LEU A 686 -23.39 -21.81 -22.03
CA LEU A 686 -23.65 -21.26 -20.69
C LEU A 686 -22.57 -20.22 -20.35
N ASP A 687 -22.98 -19.03 -19.91
CA ASP A 687 -22.03 -17.98 -19.54
C ASP A 687 -21.17 -18.51 -18.37
N TRP A 688 -19.86 -18.24 -18.37
CA TRP A 688 -18.93 -18.53 -17.27
C TRP A 688 -19.45 -18.21 -15.86
N LEU A 689 -20.25 -17.14 -15.70
CA LEU A 689 -20.90 -16.71 -14.46
C LEU A 689 -22.02 -17.67 -14.02
N ASP A 690 -22.68 -18.34 -14.97
CA ASP A 690 -23.76 -19.31 -14.74
C ASP A 690 -23.21 -20.61 -14.11
N LEU A 691 -21.91 -20.89 -14.29
CA LEU A 691 -21.25 -22.12 -13.86
C LEU A 691 -20.53 -22.00 -12.50
N GLU A 692 -20.03 -20.82 -12.10
CA GLU A 692 -19.25 -20.64 -10.86
C GLU A 692 -19.96 -21.13 -9.58
N GLU A 693 -21.27 -20.89 -9.44
CA GLU A 693 -22.04 -21.36 -8.28
C GLU A 693 -22.27 -22.87 -8.27
N VAL A 694 -22.32 -23.49 -9.45
CA VAL A 694 -22.51 -24.94 -9.59
C VAL A 694 -21.16 -25.66 -9.44
N GLU A 695 -20.07 -25.06 -9.93
CA GLU A 695 -18.69 -25.57 -9.83
C GLU A 695 -18.15 -25.56 -8.40
N GLY A 696 -18.50 -24.56 -7.59
CA GLY A 696 -18.07 -24.46 -6.18
C GLY A 696 -18.57 -25.59 -5.28
N ILE A 697 -19.55 -26.37 -5.75
CA ILE A 697 -20.27 -27.40 -4.97
C ILE A 697 -20.05 -28.80 -5.58
N ALA A 698 -19.68 -28.89 -6.86
CA ALA A 698 -19.28 -30.14 -7.48
C ALA A 698 -17.90 -30.60 -6.94
N GLU A 699 -17.88 -31.67 -6.15
CA GLU A 699 -16.62 -32.32 -5.74
C GLU A 699 -15.88 -32.87 -6.98
N GLY A 700 -14.95 -32.08 -7.52
CA GLY A 700 -13.94 -32.53 -8.47
C GLY A 700 -14.28 -32.32 -9.96
N GLY A 701 -13.85 -31.17 -10.50
CA GLY A 701 -13.62 -30.98 -11.93
C GLY A 701 -14.78 -30.39 -12.73
N LYS A 702 -14.44 -29.83 -13.91
CA LYS A 702 -15.32 -29.14 -14.87
C LYS A 702 -16.66 -29.87 -15.05
N ILE A 703 -17.75 -29.10 -15.02
CA ILE A 703 -19.10 -29.61 -15.29
C ILE A 703 -19.15 -30.12 -16.74
N SER A 704 -19.55 -31.38 -16.93
CA SER A 704 -19.83 -31.92 -18.26
C SER A 704 -21.02 -31.16 -18.86
N SER A 705 -20.94 -30.79 -20.15
CA SER A 705 -21.99 -30.10 -20.93
C SER A 705 -23.40 -30.74 -20.87
N ALA A 706 -23.50 -31.94 -20.31
CA ALA A 706 -24.72 -32.73 -20.13
C ALA A 706 -25.53 -32.97 -21.41
N PHE A 707 -24.86 -32.95 -22.57
CA PHE A 707 -25.44 -33.46 -23.81
C PHE A 707 -25.52 -35.00 -23.80
N PRO A 708 -26.50 -35.60 -24.48
CA PRO A 708 -26.55 -37.05 -24.68
C PRO A 708 -25.36 -37.53 -25.51
N GLU A 709 -24.81 -38.70 -25.18
CA GLU A 709 -23.77 -39.36 -25.99
C GLU A 709 -24.38 -40.11 -27.20
N ASP A 710 -25.62 -40.61 -27.04
CA ASP A 710 -26.36 -41.33 -28.07
C ASP A 710 -27.13 -40.35 -29.00
N PRO A 711 -26.83 -40.34 -30.32
CA PRO A 711 -27.55 -39.53 -31.30
C PRO A 711 -29.08 -39.75 -31.31
N ALA A 712 -29.56 -40.96 -30.99
CA ALA A 712 -31.00 -41.24 -30.92
C ALA A 712 -31.65 -40.54 -29.73
N VAL A 713 -30.97 -40.50 -28.58
CA VAL A 713 -31.42 -39.75 -27.38
C VAL A 713 -31.37 -38.25 -27.67
N ALA A 714 -30.31 -37.77 -28.34
CA ALA A 714 -30.20 -36.38 -28.76
C ALA A 714 -31.34 -35.96 -29.72
N ALA A 715 -31.73 -36.82 -30.67
CA ALA A 715 -32.83 -36.56 -31.59
C ALA A 715 -34.21 -36.49 -30.89
N LEU A 716 -34.43 -37.31 -29.86
CA LEU A 716 -35.66 -37.26 -29.06
C LEU A 716 -35.73 -35.98 -28.23
N GLU A 717 -34.62 -35.60 -27.59
CA GLU A 717 -34.52 -34.36 -26.82
C GLU A 717 -34.67 -33.12 -27.72
N LEU A 718 -34.08 -33.15 -28.92
CA LEU A 718 -34.19 -32.07 -29.90
C LEU A 718 -35.66 -31.78 -30.25
N ARG A 719 -36.48 -32.80 -30.47
CA ARG A 719 -37.93 -32.61 -30.74
C ARG A 719 -38.65 -31.97 -29.56
N GLN A 720 -38.29 -32.32 -28.33
CA GLN A 720 -38.87 -31.72 -27.14
C GLN A 720 -38.46 -30.25 -27.01
N VAL A 721 -37.18 -29.93 -27.21
CA VAL A 721 -36.66 -28.55 -27.19
C VAL A 721 -37.32 -27.70 -28.29
N GLU A 722 -37.48 -28.25 -29.50
CA GLU A 722 -38.17 -27.55 -30.60
C GLU A 722 -39.64 -27.30 -30.30
N PHE A 723 -40.33 -28.25 -29.66
CA PHE A 723 -41.69 -28.05 -29.19
C PHE A 723 -41.79 -26.92 -28.15
N LEU A 724 -40.90 -26.91 -27.15
CA LEU A 724 -40.86 -25.83 -26.15
C LEU A 724 -40.58 -24.46 -26.79
N LEU A 725 -39.67 -24.39 -27.75
CA LEU A 725 -39.39 -23.16 -28.50
C LEU A 725 -40.60 -22.69 -29.31
N SER A 726 -41.39 -23.59 -29.90
CA SER A 726 -42.63 -23.20 -30.58
C SER A 726 -43.67 -22.65 -29.59
N GLU A 727 -43.84 -23.30 -28.44
CA GLU A 727 -44.76 -22.85 -27.40
C GLU A 727 -44.39 -21.46 -26.85
N ILE A 728 -43.09 -21.16 -26.69
CA ILE A 728 -42.63 -19.82 -26.29
C ILE A 728 -42.94 -18.77 -27.38
N ARG A 729 -42.69 -19.09 -28.66
CA ARG A 729 -42.93 -18.17 -29.78
C ARG A 729 -44.41 -17.87 -30.01
N ASP A 730 -45.28 -18.82 -29.70
CA ASP A 730 -46.72 -18.68 -29.85
C ASP A 730 -47.36 -17.80 -28.73
N LEU A 731 -46.58 -17.37 -27.74
CA LEU A 731 -47.02 -16.38 -26.76
C LEU A 731 -47.12 -14.99 -27.42
N PRO A 732 -48.27 -14.30 -27.37
CA PRO A 732 -48.46 -13.03 -28.06
C PRO A 732 -47.86 -11.84 -27.28
N GLY A 733 -46.56 -11.89 -27.00
CA GLY A 733 -45.83 -10.84 -26.27
C GLY A 733 -46.25 -10.65 -24.81
N ILE A 734 -46.95 -11.64 -24.25
CA ILE A 734 -47.39 -11.68 -22.85
C ILE A 734 -46.19 -12.05 -21.98
N ASP A 735 -45.93 -11.23 -20.97
CA ASP A 735 -44.93 -11.49 -19.94
C ASP A 735 -45.42 -10.86 -18.63
N THR A 736 -46.04 -11.67 -17.77
CA THR A 736 -46.63 -11.17 -16.53
C THR A 736 -45.55 -10.55 -15.63
N LYS A 737 -44.35 -11.13 -15.61
CA LYS A 737 -43.26 -10.67 -14.74
C LYS A 737 -42.77 -9.29 -15.18
N ARG A 738 -42.53 -9.09 -16.48
CA ARG A 738 -42.17 -7.79 -17.09
C ARG A 738 -43.21 -6.72 -16.78
N ASP A 739 -44.49 -7.06 -16.86
CA ASP A 739 -45.58 -6.11 -16.65
C ASP A 739 -45.65 -5.69 -15.17
N ARG A 740 -45.58 -6.65 -14.23
CA ARG A 740 -45.47 -6.37 -12.78
C ARG A 740 -44.21 -5.59 -12.42
N PHE A 741 -43.08 -5.91 -13.04
CA PHE A 741 -41.84 -5.15 -12.88
C PHE A 741 -42.00 -3.70 -13.32
N THR A 742 -42.67 -3.46 -14.44
CA THR A 742 -42.90 -2.11 -14.98
C THR A 742 -43.79 -1.28 -14.05
N GLU A 743 -44.81 -1.89 -13.44
CA GLU A 743 -45.66 -1.24 -12.42
C GLU A 743 -44.84 -0.78 -11.21
N GLU A 744 -44.00 -1.67 -10.67
CA GLU A 744 -43.17 -1.38 -9.49
C GLU A 744 -42.07 -0.36 -9.77
N LEU A 745 -41.45 -0.44 -10.96
CA LEU A 745 -40.45 0.53 -11.38
C LEU A 745 -41.04 1.94 -11.46
N ARG A 746 -42.24 2.10 -12.05
CA ARG A 746 -42.95 3.39 -12.11
C ARG A 746 -43.29 3.91 -10.72
N ARG A 747 -43.82 3.05 -9.84
CA ARG A 747 -44.15 3.43 -8.45
C ARG A 747 -42.95 4.01 -7.71
N LEU A 748 -41.77 3.39 -7.84
CA LEU A 748 -40.54 3.90 -7.21
C LEU A 748 -40.07 5.22 -7.82
N GLN A 749 -40.25 5.39 -9.13
CA GLN A 749 -39.90 6.64 -9.82
C GLN A 749 -40.85 7.80 -9.49
N ASP A 750 -42.12 7.51 -9.22
CA ASP A 750 -43.09 8.50 -8.71
C ASP A 750 -42.68 9.00 -7.29
N GLU A 751 -41.93 8.19 -6.52
CA GLU A 751 -41.25 8.61 -5.28
C GLU A 751 -39.90 9.34 -5.52
N ASP A 752 -39.64 9.75 -6.76
CA ASP A 752 -38.41 10.39 -7.23
C ASP A 752 -37.14 9.55 -6.96
N ARG A 753 -37.24 8.22 -7.01
CA ARG A 753 -36.07 7.33 -6.79
C ARG A 753 -35.43 6.95 -8.12
N SER A 754 -34.11 7.07 -8.19
CA SER A 754 -33.33 6.29 -9.16
C SER A 754 -33.24 4.84 -8.67
N VAL A 755 -33.39 3.90 -9.61
CA VAL A 755 -33.59 2.48 -9.32
C VAL A 755 -32.49 1.64 -9.95
N LEU A 756 -31.87 0.79 -9.14
CA LEU A 756 -31.00 -0.27 -9.61
C LEU A 756 -31.82 -1.52 -9.87
N VAL A 757 -31.66 -2.14 -11.03
CA VAL A 757 -32.38 -3.37 -11.38
C VAL A 757 -31.34 -4.48 -11.54
N PHE A 758 -31.37 -5.47 -10.66
CA PHE A 758 -30.45 -6.60 -10.70
C PHE A 758 -31.09 -7.83 -11.32
N THR A 759 -30.34 -8.50 -12.18
CA THR A 759 -30.62 -9.81 -12.78
C THR A 759 -29.34 -10.62 -12.80
N GLU A 760 -29.41 -11.92 -12.55
CA GLU A 760 -28.23 -12.79 -12.62
C GLU A 760 -27.70 -12.91 -14.06
N TYR A 761 -28.62 -13.01 -15.03
CA TYR A 761 -28.28 -13.36 -16.41
C TYR A 761 -28.11 -12.14 -17.31
N THR A 762 -27.03 -12.15 -18.10
CA THR A 762 -26.76 -11.15 -19.14
C THR A 762 -27.87 -11.11 -20.20
N ASP A 763 -28.41 -12.27 -20.60
CA ASP A 763 -29.52 -12.35 -21.56
C ASP A 763 -30.80 -11.68 -21.04
N THR A 764 -31.11 -11.81 -19.74
CA THR A 764 -32.24 -11.10 -19.11
C THR A 764 -31.96 -9.60 -19.04
N MET A 765 -30.73 -9.19 -18.76
CA MET A 765 -30.34 -7.77 -18.77
C MET A 765 -30.52 -7.17 -20.17
N ASP A 766 -30.10 -7.86 -21.22
CA ASP A 766 -30.24 -7.40 -22.61
C ASP A 766 -31.73 -7.30 -23.02
N PHE A 767 -32.57 -8.25 -22.58
CA PHE A 767 -34.02 -8.14 -22.73
C PHE A 767 -34.61 -6.89 -22.04
N LEU A 768 -34.25 -6.65 -20.78
CA LEU A 768 -34.71 -5.47 -20.04
C LEU A 768 -34.17 -4.18 -20.67
N LYS A 769 -32.92 -4.18 -21.14
CA LYS A 769 -32.27 -3.08 -21.84
C LYS A 769 -33.06 -2.65 -23.08
N GLU A 770 -33.42 -3.60 -23.93
CA GLU A 770 -34.21 -3.35 -25.13
C GLU A 770 -35.64 -2.88 -24.80
N TRP A 771 -36.29 -3.49 -23.81
CA TRP A 771 -37.65 -3.13 -23.40
C TRP A 771 -37.75 -1.74 -22.76
N LEU A 772 -36.78 -1.37 -21.92
CA LEU A 772 -36.77 -0.10 -21.19
C LEU A 772 -36.27 1.07 -22.02
N CYS A 773 -35.48 0.83 -23.08
CA CYS A 773 -34.88 1.88 -23.90
C CYS A 773 -35.90 2.88 -24.48
N PRO A 774 -37.04 2.45 -25.07
CA PRO A 774 -38.07 3.36 -25.57
C PRO A 774 -38.73 4.22 -24.47
N LEU A 775 -38.70 3.76 -23.22
CA LEU A 775 -39.35 4.43 -22.09
C LEU A 775 -38.44 5.48 -21.43
N TYR A 776 -37.14 5.21 -21.32
CA TYR A 776 -36.21 6.03 -20.53
C TYR A 776 -35.12 6.72 -21.34
N GLY A 777 -34.84 6.27 -22.58
CA GLY A 777 -33.83 6.88 -23.44
C GLY A 777 -32.50 7.14 -22.71
N LYS A 778 -32.10 8.42 -22.63
CA LYS A 778 -30.81 8.85 -22.05
C LYS A 778 -30.67 8.64 -20.53
N GLU A 779 -31.78 8.35 -19.86
CA GLU A 779 -31.83 8.11 -18.41
C GLU A 779 -31.62 6.62 -18.04
N LEU A 780 -31.39 5.77 -19.05
CA LEU A 780 -31.11 4.34 -18.92
C LEU A 780 -29.64 4.03 -19.19
N ALA A 781 -29.05 3.24 -18.30
CA ALA A 781 -27.75 2.63 -18.49
C ALA A 781 -27.78 1.15 -18.10
N THR A 782 -26.79 0.40 -18.57
CA THR A 782 -26.54 -0.99 -18.18
C THR A 782 -25.11 -1.18 -17.71
N PHE A 783 -24.89 -2.09 -16.77
CA PHE A 783 -23.55 -2.45 -16.32
C PHE A 783 -23.42 -3.96 -16.11
N CYS A 784 -22.41 -4.56 -16.73
CA CYS A 784 -22.10 -5.98 -16.56
C CYS A 784 -20.60 -6.25 -16.62
N GLY A 785 -20.20 -7.52 -16.60
CA GLY A 785 -18.79 -7.93 -16.78
C GLY A 785 -18.16 -7.44 -18.10
N ARG A 786 -18.96 -7.05 -19.10
CA ARG A 786 -18.53 -6.45 -20.37
C ARG A 786 -18.25 -4.94 -20.27
N GLY A 787 -18.54 -4.30 -19.13
CA GLY A 787 -18.44 -2.85 -18.92
C GLY A 787 -19.80 -2.15 -18.84
N GLY A 788 -19.75 -0.81 -18.81
CA GLY A 788 -20.94 0.05 -18.78
C GLY A 788 -21.40 0.49 -20.16
N GLU A 789 -22.71 0.60 -20.37
CA GLU A 789 -23.30 1.16 -21.58
C GLU A 789 -24.42 2.16 -21.24
N ARG A 790 -24.55 3.25 -22.00
CA ARG A 790 -25.62 4.24 -21.87
C ARG A 790 -26.21 4.56 -23.24
N TRP A 791 -27.50 4.86 -23.30
CA TRP A 791 -28.13 5.31 -24.54
C TRP A 791 -27.88 6.80 -24.77
N ASP A 792 -27.32 7.17 -25.92
CA ASP A 792 -27.02 8.57 -26.27
C ASP A 792 -28.20 9.32 -26.94
N GLY A 793 -29.34 8.64 -27.11
CA GLY A 793 -30.50 9.11 -27.88
C GLY A 793 -30.63 8.48 -29.27
N LYS A 794 -29.57 7.83 -29.77
CA LYS A 794 -29.54 7.17 -31.09
C LYS A 794 -29.00 5.73 -31.02
N ARG A 795 -27.99 5.49 -30.18
CA ARG A 795 -27.35 4.19 -30.01
C ARG A 795 -26.84 4.00 -28.58
N TRP A 796 -26.53 2.75 -28.26
CA TRP A 796 -25.78 2.41 -27.05
C TRP A 796 -24.32 2.77 -27.25
N VAL A 797 -23.76 3.50 -26.28
CA VAL A 797 -22.34 3.86 -26.21
C VAL A 797 -21.75 3.27 -24.95
N SER A 798 -20.52 2.74 -25.08
CA SER A 798 -19.77 2.28 -23.91
C SER A 798 -19.38 3.48 -23.05
N VAL A 799 -19.54 3.34 -21.73
CA VAL A 799 -19.26 4.37 -20.72
C VAL A 799 -18.44 3.77 -19.58
N THR A 800 -17.62 4.61 -18.94
CA THR A 800 -16.81 4.20 -17.79
C THR A 800 -17.68 3.99 -16.53
N LYS A 801 -17.11 3.30 -15.54
CA LYS A 801 -17.72 3.11 -14.21
C LYS A 801 -18.09 4.44 -13.55
N ASP A 802 -17.21 5.43 -13.65
CA ASP A 802 -17.43 6.75 -13.06
C ASP A 802 -18.47 7.54 -13.83
N ALA A 803 -18.52 7.42 -15.15
CA ALA A 803 -19.57 8.07 -15.93
C ALA A 803 -20.96 7.60 -15.49
N ILE A 804 -21.13 6.31 -15.21
CA ILE A 804 -22.38 5.77 -14.63
C ILE A 804 -22.59 6.34 -13.22
N THR A 805 -21.58 6.30 -12.37
CA THR A 805 -21.66 6.79 -10.97
C THR A 805 -22.00 8.28 -10.92
N ALA A 806 -21.30 9.11 -11.67
CA ALA A 806 -21.52 10.55 -11.78
C ALA A 806 -22.89 10.86 -12.38
N SER A 807 -23.31 10.15 -13.43
CA SER A 807 -24.64 10.33 -14.01
C SER A 807 -25.75 9.98 -13.01
N LEU A 808 -25.54 8.96 -12.17
CA LEU A 808 -26.45 8.61 -11.08
C LEU A 808 -26.43 9.67 -9.97
N GLN A 809 -25.25 10.18 -9.60
CA GLN A 809 -25.07 11.25 -8.60
C GLN A 809 -25.76 12.56 -9.02
N ASN A 810 -25.58 12.96 -10.27
CA ASN A 810 -26.15 14.17 -10.88
C ASN A 810 -27.65 14.03 -11.20
N GLY A 811 -28.23 12.85 -11.00
CA GLY A 811 -29.65 12.58 -11.28
C GLY A 811 -29.98 12.44 -12.77
N GLU A 812 -28.98 12.27 -13.63
CA GLU A 812 -29.17 12.04 -15.08
C GLU A 812 -29.59 10.60 -15.41
N LEU A 813 -29.26 9.64 -14.54
CA LEU A 813 -29.72 8.25 -14.65
C LEU A 813 -30.85 7.97 -13.67
N ARG A 814 -31.98 7.52 -14.22
CA ARG A 814 -33.15 7.07 -13.45
C ARG A 814 -33.18 5.56 -13.27
N VAL A 815 -32.63 4.81 -14.22
CA VAL A 815 -32.59 3.34 -14.19
C VAL A 815 -31.22 2.84 -14.59
N LEU A 816 -30.65 1.97 -13.76
CA LEU A 816 -29.42 1.23 -14.08
C LEU A 816 -29.71 -0.26 -13.97
N VAL A 817 -29.63 -0.99 -15.09
CA VAL A 817 -29.79 -2.45 -15.12
C VAL A 817 -28.42 -3.12 -14.99
N CYS A 818 -28.29 -4.02 -14.04
CA CYS A 818 -27.03 -4.61 -13.63
C CYS A 818 -27.12 -6.13 -13.61
N ASN A 819 -26.00 -6.79 -13.94
CA ASN A 819 -25.77 -8.16 -13.47
C ASN A 819 -24.92 -8.20 -12.19
N ASP A 820 -24.64 -9.39 -11.68
CA ASP A 820 -23.90 -9.54 -10.41
C ASP A 820 -22.47 -9.00 -10.45
N ALA A 821 -21.87 -8.77 -11.63
CA ALA A 821 -20.59 -8.07 -11.72
C ALA A 821 -20.67 -6.61 -11.26
N ALA A 822 -21.86 -6.01 -11.26
CA ALA A 822 -22.11 -4.68 -10.71
C ALA A 822 -22.39 -4.70 -9.18
N SER A 823 -22.64 -5.90 -8.63
CA SER A 823 -22.81 -6.12 -7.19
C SER A 823 -21.50 -5.96 -6.43
N GLU A 824 -20.40 -5.57 -7.11
CA GLU A 824 -19.05 -5.33 -6.61
C GLU A 824 -18.39 -4.15 -7.37
N GLY A 825 -17.46 -3.42 -6.73
CA GLY A 825 -16.65 -2.38 -7.41
C GLY A 825 -17.30 -1.07 -7.95
N LEU A 826 -18.61 -0.82 -7.78
CA LEU A 826 -19.25 0.46 -8.14
C LEU A 826 -19.83 1.23 -6.95
N ASN A 827 -19.79 2.57 -6.99
CA ASN A 827 -20.35 3.49 -5.99
C ASN A 827 -21.78 3.95 -6.37
N LEU A 828 -22.78 3.13 -6.08
CA LEU A 828 -24.17 3.32 -6.51
C LEU A 828 -25.09 3.87 -5.41
N GLN A 829 -24.53 4.37 -4.31
CA GLN A 829 -25.26 4.81 -3.11
C GLN A 829 -26.16 6.04 -3.32
N ARG A 830 -26.17 6.66 -4.50
CA ARG A 830 -27.18 7.70 -4.80
C ARG A 830 -28.54 7.09 -5.17
N ALA A 831 -28.56 5.84 -5.65
CA ALA A 831 -29.81 5.17 -5.94
C ALA A 831 -30.64 4.97 -4.66
N GLY A 832 -31.94 5.19 -4.79
CA GLY A 832 -32.89 5.14 -3.68
C GLY A 832 -33.63 3.81 -3.55
N ALA A 833 -33.51 2.94 -4.56
CA ALA A 833 -34.15 1.63 -4.56
C ALA A 833 -33.36 0.59 -5.37
N VAL A 834 -33.52 -0.67 -4.97
CA VAL A 834 -33.06 -1.86 -5.69
C VAL A 834 -34.28 -2.71 -6.02
N ILE A 835 -34.40 -3.15 -7.26
CA ILE A 835 -35.30 -4.23 -7.69
C ILE A 835 -34.44 -5.44 -8.03
N ASN A 836 -34.60 -6.52 -7.27
CA ASN A 836 -34.11 -7.84 -7.66
C ASN A 836 -35.14 -8.47 -8.59
N TYR A 837 -34.88 -8.38 -9.89
CA TYR A 837 -35.74 -8.95 -10.92
C TYR A 837 -35.78 -10.48 -10.79
N ASP A 838 -34.64 -11.09 -10.51
CA ASP A 838 -34.50 -12.46 -10.00
C ASP A 838 -33.60 -12.48 -8.78
N LEU A 839 -33.73 -13.53 -7.96
CA LEU A 839 -32.95 -13.70 -6.75
C LEU A 839 -31.94 -14.85 -6.91
N PRO A 840 -30.65 -14.59 -6.67
CA PRO A 840 -29.63 -15.62 -6.68
C PRO A 840 -29.83 -16.55 -5.50
N TRP A 841 -29.76 -17.86 -5.73
CA TRP A 841 -29.95 -18.90 -4.70
C TRP A 841 -28.96 -18.82 -3.54
N ASN A 842 -27.85 -18.09 -3.71
CA ASN A 842 -26.98 -17.68 -2.62
C ASN A 842 -27.47 -16.35 -2.00
N PRO A 843 -28.06 -16.36 -0.79
CA PRO A 843 -28.61 -15.14 -0.17
C PRO A 843 -27.55 -14.07 0.12
N SER A 844 -26.28 -14.44 0.25
CA SER A 844 -25.18 -13.49 0.43
C SER A 844 -25.01 -12.56 -0.78
N LYS A 845 -25.28 -13.03 -2.01
CA LYS A 845 -25.28 -12.17 -3.20
C LYS A 845 -26.39 -11.13 -3.17
N VAL A 846 -27.56 -11.49 -2.63
CA VAL A 846 -28.66 -10.52 -2.46
C VAL A 846 -28.25 -9.41 -1.48
N GLU A 847 -27.59 -9.77 -0.37
CA GLU A 847 -27.05 -8.78 0.56
C GLU A 847 -25.98 -7.88 -0.08
N GLN A 848 -25.14 -8.43 -0.96
CA GLN A 848 -24.19 -7.64 -1.75
C GLN A 848 -24.89 -6.66 -2.72
N ARG A 849 -25.97 -7.09 -3.40
CA ARG A 849 -26.81 -6.25 -4.26
C ARG A 849 -27.44 -5.10 -3.46
N ILE A 850 -28.06 -5.41 -2.31
CA ILE A 850 -28.67 -4.42 -1.41
C ILE A 850 -27.60 -3.45 -0.89
N GLY A 851 -26.43 -3.98 -0.49
CA GLY A 851 -25.28 -3.21 -0.04
C GLY A 851 -24.74 -2.21 -1.06
N ARG A 852 -25.14 -2.29 -2.34
CA ARG A 852 -24.81 -1.26 -3.33
C ARG A 852 -25.50 0.07 -3.08
N ILE A 853 -26.67 0.08 -2.47
CA ILE A 853 -27.35 1.32 -2.08
C ILE A 853 -27.37 1.52 -0.57
N ASP A 854 -27.32 0.42 0.17
CA ASP A 854 -27.40 0.38 1.61
C ASP A 854 -26.00 0.33 2.24
N ARG A 855 -25.31 1.46 2.14
CA ARG A 855 -23.95 1.62 2.67
C ARG A 855 -23.72 3.06 3.13
N ILE A 856 -22.57 3.24 3.75
CA ILE A 856 -21.99 4.53 4.08
C ILE A 856 -22.05 5.50 2.89
N GLY A 857 -22.48 6.75 3.13
CA GLY A 857 -22.62 7.79 2.10
C GLY A 857 -23.96 7.82 1.36
N GLN A 858 -24.91 6.96 1.73
CA GLN A 858 -26.28 7.05 1.23
C GLN A 858 -26.96 8.34 1.71
N SER A 859 -27.45 9.12 0.75
CA SER A 859 -28.12 10.41 1.00
C SER A 859 -29.57 10.30 1.48
N ARG A 860 -30.24 9.18 1.22
CA ARG A 860 -31.65 8.97 1.60
C ARG A 860 -31.76 8.28 2.95
N PRO A 861 -32.72 8.68 3.80
CA PRO A 861 -32.96 8.03 5.09
C PRO A 861 -33.55 6.62 4.92
N GLU A 862 -34.21 6.35 3.78
CA GLU A 862 -34.81 5.05 3.47
C GLU A 862 -34.37 4.53 2.10
N VAL A 863 -33.97 3.26 2.06
CA VAL A 863 -33.72 2.49 0.84
C VAL A 863 -34.81 1.44 0.65
N LYS A 864 -35.38 1.37 -0.57
CA LYS A 864 -36.43 0.39 -0.92
C LYS A 864 -35.79 -0.83 -1.58
N VAL A 865 -36.13 -2.02 -1.13
CA VAL A 865 -35.69 -3.30 -1.73
C VAL A 865 -36.92 -4.04 -2.20
N ILE A 866 -37.06 -4.23 -3.51
CA ILE A 866 -38.16 -4.96 -4.13
C ILE A 866 -37.63 -6.30 -4.63
N ASN A 867 -38.23 -7.39 -4.17
CA ASN A 867 -37.88 -8.75 -4.59
C ASN A 867 -39.02 -9.36 -5.38
N MET A 868 -38.76 -9.90 -6.57
CA MET A 868 -39.80 -10.50 -7.40
C MET A 868 -39.76 -12.04 -7.35
N PHE A 869 -40.91 -12.65 -7.08
CA PHE A 869 -41.05 -14.11 -6.97
C PHE A 869 -42.21 -14.62 -7.81
N LEU A 870 -41.99 -15.72 -8.52
CA LEU A 870 -43.10 -16.53 -9.01
C LEU A 870 -43.72 -17.26 -7.82
N ARG A 871 -45.00 -17.01 -7.56
CA ARG A 871 -45.70 -17.59 -6.42
C ARG A 871 -45.72 -19.12 -6.51
N ASP A 872 -45.55 -19.77 -5.36
CA ASP A 872 -45.53 -21.22 -5.22
C ASP A 872 -44.30 -21.89 -5.91
N SER A 873 -43.31 -21.12 -6.40
CA SER A 873 -42.03 -21.66 -6.90
C SER A 873 -41.15 -22.18 -5.76
N ILE A 874 -40.05 -22.87 -6.10
CA ILE A 874 -39.04 -23.26 -5.09
C ILE A 874 -38.43 -22.01 -4.42
N ASP A 875 -38.20 -20.95 -5.19
CA ASP A 875 -37.68 -19.66 -4.71
C ASP A 875 -38.63 -19.05 -3.67
N ASP A 876 -39.92 -18.89 -4.00
CA ASP A 876 -40.92 -18.32 -3.08
C ASP A 876 -41.01 -19.09 -1.76
N ARG A 877 -41.01 -20.44 -1.84
CA ARG A 877 -41.12 -21.31 -0.66
C ARG A 877 -39.90 -21.22 0.26
N VAL A 878 -38.68 -21.31 -0.29
CA VAL A 878 -37.46 -21.27 0.52
C VAL A 878 -37.22 -19.88 1.10
N TYR A 879 -37.35 -18.82 0.29
CA TYR A 879 -37.16 -17.44 0.78
C TYR A 879 -38.21 -17.03 1.81
N LYS A 880 -39.43 -17.57 1.73
CA LYS A 880 -40.45 -17.35 2.77
C LYS A 880 -39.95 -17.86 4.14
N VAL A 881 -39.41 -19.07 4.22
CA VAL A 881 -38.87 -19.62 5.47
C VAL A 881 -37.68 -18.79 5.96
N LEU A 882 -36.75 -18.46 5.07
CA LEU A 882 -35.59 -17.64 5.41
C LEU A 882 -36.00 -16.25 5.92
N ARG A 883 -37.05 -15.64 5.36
CA ARG A 883 -37.55 -14.35 5.84
C ARG A 883 -38.24 -14.48 7.20
N GLU A 884 -39.15 -15.43 7.35
CA GLU A 884 -39.95 -15.59 8.57
C GLU A 884 -39.08 -15.95 9.79
N ARG A 885 -38.03 -16.76 9.58
CA ARG A 885 -37.12 -17.21 10.66
C ARG A 885 -35.87 -16.35 10.79
N CYS A 886 -35.22 -16.00 9.67
CA CYS A 886 -33.92 -15.31 9.70
C CYS A 886 -34.03 -13.79 9.52
N ARG A 887 -35.23 -13.22 9.30
CA ARG A 887 -35.45 -11.81 8.93
C ARG A 887 -34.56 -11.38 7.75
N LEU A 888 -34.38 -12.30 6.80
CA LEU A 888 -33.57 -12.10 5.61
C LEU A 888 -34.00 -10.82 4.86
N PHE A 889 -33.01 -10.05 4.41
CA PHE A 889 -33.11 -8.72 3.77
C PHE A 889 -33.44 -7.55 4.71
N GLU A 890 -34.00 -7.79 5.89
CA GLU A 890 -34.32 -6.74 6.85
C GLU A 890 -33.11 -6.38 7.73
N HIS A 891 -32.34 -7.38 8.16
CA HIS A 891 -31.15 -7.25 9.00
C HIS A 891 -29.99 -8.09 8.45
N PHE A 892 -28.76 -7.81 8.93
CA PHE A 892 -27.61 -8.66 8.60
C PHE A 892 -27.81 -10.07 9.17
N VAL A 893 -27.77 -11.08 8.30
CA VAL A 893 -28.08 -12.48 8.65
C VAL A 893 -26.79 -13.28 8.90
N GLY A 894 -26.04 -12.88 9.91
CA GLY A 894 -24.78 -13.50 10.30
C GLY A 894 -24.96 -14.89 10.92
N PRO A 895 -25.62 -15.02 12.08
CA PRO A 895 -25.75 -16.30 12.76
C PRO A 895 -26.41 -17.39 11.90
N MET A 896 -27.33 -17.02 10.99
CA MET A 896 -28.12 -17.97 10.20
C MET A 896 -27.44 -18.48 8.93
N GLN A 897 -26.15 -18.22 8.72
CA GLN A 897 -25.40 -18.82 7.60
C GLN A 897 -25.59 -20.35 7.45
N PRO A 898 -25.70 -21.16 8.51
CA PRO A 898 -25.97 -22.60 8.37
C PRO A 898 -27.32 -22.89 7.71
N VAL A 899 -28.34 -22.07 8.02
CA VAL A 899 -29.67 -22.14 7.41
C VAL A 899 -29.58 -21.77 5.93
N LEU A 900 -28.82 -20.74 5.57
CA LEU A 900 -28.60 -20.34 4.17
C LEU A 900 -27.86 -21.42 3.38
N ALA A 901 -26.85 -22.06 3.97
CA ALA A 901 -26.13 -23.17 3.34
C ALA A 901 -27.06 -24.39 3.11
N LYS A 902 -27.96 -24.68 4.05
CA LYS A 902 -28.98 -25.73 3.86
C LYS A 902 -30.00 -25.35 2.78
N ALA A 903 -30.45 -24.10 2.76
CA ALA A 903 -31.33 -23.58 1.70
C ALA A 903 -30.71 -23.71 0.30
N GLN A 904 -29.41 -23.42 0.15
CA GLN A 904 -28.69 -23.64 -1.11
C GLN A 904 -28.74 -25.10 -1.58
N ARG A 905 -28.60 -26.08 -0.68
CA ARG A 905 -28.71 -27.51 -1.05
C ARG A 905 -30.11 -27.90 -1.51
N ILE A 906 -31.14 -27.32 -0.88
CA ILE A 906 -32.54 -27.49 -1.30
C ILE A 906 -32.74 -26.92 -2.71
N PHE A 907 -32.23 -25.70 -2.95
CA PHE A 907 -32.29 -25.08 -4.28
C PHE A 907 -31.65 -25.94 -5.36
N LEU A 908 -30.50 -26.56 -5.07
CA LEU A 908 -29.79 -27.45 -5.99
C LEU A 908 -30.45 -28.83 -6.17
N GLY A 909 -31.51 -29.15 -5.41
CA GLY A 909 -32.17 -30.46 -5.45
C GLY A 909 -31.32 -31.58 -4.84
N GLN A 910 -30.35 -31.25 -3.98
CA GLN A 910 -29.48 -32.23 -3.30
C GLN A 910 -30.18 -32.92 -2.12
N THR A 911 -31.22 -32.30 -1.58
CA THR A 911 -32.07 -32.79 -0.50
C THR A 911 -33.52 -32.69 -0.92
N GLU A 912 -34.40 -33.54 -0.36
CA GLU A 912 -35.84 -33.40 -0.58
C GLU A 912 -36.33 -32.00 -0.17
N GLU A 913 -37.42 -31.51 -0.78
CA GLU A 913 -38.03 -30.21 -0.49
C GLU A 913 -38.71 -30.17 0.91
N ASP A 914 -38.09 -30.75 1.93
CA ASP A 914 -38.62 -30.70 3.29
C ASP A 914 -38.24 -29.38 3.97
N LEU A 915 -39.17 -28.43 3.92
CA LEU A 915 -39.05 -27.13 4.58
C LEU A 915 -39.07 -27.25 6.13
N PHE A 916 -39.54 -28.37 6.68
CA PHE A 916 -39.46 -28.64 8.13
C PHE A 916 -38.01 -28.68 8.58
N ASP A 917 -37.19 -29.34 7.76
CA ASP A 917 -35.77 -29.55 8.00
C ASP A 917 -34.97 -28.23 8.03
N LEU A 918 -35.37 -27.26 7.20
CA LEU A 918 -34.83 -25.90 7.22
C LEU A 918 -35.27 -25.11 8.47
N THR A 919 -36.49 -25.36 8.93
CA THR A 919 -37.06 -24.72 10.12
C THR A 919 -36.37 -25.22 11.39
N VAL A 920 -36.14 -26.53 11.52
CA VAL A 920 -35.41 -27.14 12.64
C VAL A 920 -33.97 -26.60 12.71
N GLU A 921 -33.32 -26.43 11.56
CA GLU A 921 -31.97 -25.86 11.50
C GLU A 921 -31.94 -24.41 11.97
N ALA A 922 -32.94 -23.60 11.60
CA ALA A 922 -33.06 -22.22 12.09
C ALA A 922 -33.26 -22.17 13.61
N GLU A 923 -34.15 -23.00 14.16
CA GLU A 923 -34.38 -23.07 15.61
C GLU A 923 -33.11 -23.51 16.37
N ARG A 924 -32.34 -24.45 15.81
CA ARG A 924 -31.05 -24.85 16.37
C ARG A 924 -30.09 -23.67 16.47
N VAL A 925 -29.92 -22.92 15.38
CA VAL A 925 -29.03 -21.75 15.33
C VAL A 925 -29.48 -20.65 16.30
N GLU A 926 -30.79 -20.38 16.40
CA GLU A 926 -31.34 -19.40 17.34
C GLU A 926 -31.01 -19.72 18.79
N THR A 927 -30.92 -21.01 19.14
CA THR A 927 -30.57 -21.46 20.49
C THR A 927 -29.06 -21.57 20.75
N ASP A 928 -28.21 -21.53 19.71
CA ASP A 928 -26.76 -21.63 19.85
C ASP A 928 -26.15 -20.28 20.25
N PHE A 929 -25.86 -20.14 21.54
CA PHE A 929 -25.26 -18.92 22.08
C PHE A 929 -23.88 -18.60 21.50
N LEU A 930 -23.10 -19.59 21.06
CA LEU A 930 -21.79 -19.34 20.44
C LEU A 930 -21.92 -18.73 19.04
N ALA A 931 -22.95 -19.13 18.30
CA ALA A 931 -23.27 -18.49 17.03
C ALA A 931 -23.58 -17.01 17.24
N ALA A 932 -24.34 -16.66 18.28
CA ALA A 932 -24.60 -15.26 18.64
C ALA A 932 -23.32 -14.50 19.04
N GLU A 933 -22.45 -15.11 19.85
CA GLU A 933 -21.17 -14.52 20.28
C GLU A 933 -20.22 -14.24 19.12
N THR A 934 -20.21 -15.12 18.11
CA THR A 934 -19.39 -14.96 16.89
C THR A 934 -19.77 -13.71 16.08
N TYR A 935 -21.01 -13.25 16.19
CA TYR A 935 -21.53 -12.10 15.44
C TYR A 935 -21.73 -10.85 16.29
N ARG A 936 -21.30 -10.87 17.56
CA ARG A 936 -21.43 -9.73 18.46
C ARG A 936 -20.58 -8.55 17.97
N LEU A 937 -21.16 -7.34 18.05
CA LEU A 937 -20.48 -6.12 17.65
C LEU A 937 -19.43 -5.70 18.70
N SER A 938 -18.32 -5.17 18.21
CA SER A 938 -17.28 -4.51 19.02
C SER A 938 -17.82 -3.22 19.65
N ASP A 939 -17.30 -2.88 20.82
CA ASP A 939 -17.63 -1.61 21.48
C ASP A 939 -17.08 -0.43 20.66
N PRO A 940 -17.91 0.56 20.27
CA PRO A 940 -17.43 1.73 19.55
C PRO A 940 -16.32 2.46 20.31
N GLN A 941 -15.22 2.73 19.61
CA GLN A 941 -14.08 3.50 20.11
C GLN A 941 -14.00 4.84 19.38
N VAL A 942 -13.59 5.90 20.07
CA VAL A 942 -13.33 7.20 19.46
C VAL A 942 -11.83 7.39 19.36
N VAL A 943 -11.31 7.34 18.13
CA VAL A 943 -9.90 7.65 17.85
C VAL A 943 -9.82 9.09 17.36
N VAL A 944 -9.15 9.94 18.14
CA VAL A 944 -8.89 11.33 17.76
C VAL A 944 -7.88 11.36 16.61
N SER A 945 -8.17 12.13 15.57
CA SER A 945 -7.20 12.33 14.48
C SER A 945 -6.09 13.23 14.95
N GLU A 946 -4.85 12.76 14.88
CA GLU A 946 -3.68 13.61 15.04
C GLU A 946 -3.55 14.61 13.87
N GLN A 947 -2.81 15.70 14.08
CA GLN A 947 -2.46 16.62 13.01
C GLN A 947 -1.47 15.95 12.07
N SER A 948 -1.80 15.94 10.78
CA SER A 948 -0.95 15.34 9.76
C SER A 948 0.28 16.21 9.46
N PRO A 949 1.49 15.62 9.39
CA PRO A 949 2.69 16.31 8.90
C PRO A 949 2.55 16.88 7.48
N ILE A 950 1.83 16.16 6.63
CA ILE A 950 1.62 16.47 5.20
C ILE A 950 0.21 16.09 4.76
N ARG A 951 -0.29 16.76 3.73
CA ARG A 951 -1.58 16.50 3.07
C ARG A 951 -1.39 16.20 1.60
N ARG A 952 -2.42 15.70 0.95
CA ARG A 952 -2.38 15.42 -0.49
C ARG A 952 -2.11 16.68 -1.32
N GLU A 953 -2.73 17.80 -0.96
CA GLU A 953 -2.56 19.10 -1.64
C GLU A 953 -1.10 19.54 -1.61
N ASP A 954 -0.39 19.28 -0.51
CA ASP A 954 1.02 19.60 -0.36
C ASP A 954 1.89 18.89 -1.40
N LEU A 955 1.61 17.61 -1.70
CA LEU A 955 2.36 16.87 -2.73
C LEU A 955 2.08 17.44 -4.12
N ILE A 956 0.85 17.86 -4.39
CA ILE A 956 0.44 18.48 -5.66
C ILE A 956 1.19 19.79 -5.85
N ASP A 957 1.24 20.64 -4.83
CA ASP A 957 1.92 21.92 -4.88
C ASP A 957 3.44 21.77 -4.94
N ALA A 958 4.01 20.80 -4.23
CA ALA A 958 5.42 20.43 -4.33
C ALA A 958 5.80 19.95 -5.74
N LEU A 959 4.93 19.19 -6.44
CA LEU A 959 5.16 18.79 -7.83
C LEU A 959 5.11 19.97 -8.78
N ARG A 960 4.14 20.88 -8.62
CA ARG A 960 4.03 22.10 -9.46
C ARG A 960 5.28 22.97 -9.31
N ALA A 961 5.83 23.05 -8.10
CA ALA A 961 7.01 23.86 -7.81
C ALA A 961 8.30 23.36 -8.50
N LEU A 962 8.33 22.12 -8.99
CA LEU A 962 9.45 21.57 -9.78
C LEU A 962 9.59 22.17 -11.18
N ASP A 963 8.59 22.92 -11.67
CA ASP A 963 8.65 23.46 -13.03
C ASP A 963 9.85 24.38 -13.25
N ASN A 964 10.56 24.12 -14.35
CA ASN A 964 11.80 24.77 -14.76
C ASN A 964 12.95 24.65 -13.74
N VAL A 965 12.92 23.65 -12.84
CA VAL A 965 14.02 23.39 -11.91
C VAL A 965 14.80 22.16 -12.37
N SER A 966 16.13 22.26 -12.48
CA SER A 966 17.01 21.16 -12.92
C SER A 966 16.61 20.56 -14.27
N GLY A 967 16.05 21.38 -15.17
CA GLY A 967 15.55 20.95 -16.48
C GLY A 967 14.29 20.06 -16.44
N ILE A 968 13.61 19.97 -15.28
CA ILE A 968 12.30 19.34 -15.18
C ILE A 968 11.27 20.31 -15.77
N SER A 969 10.45 19.80 -16.69
CA SER A 969 9.27 20.51 -17.18
C SER A 969 8.02 19.87 -16.60
N VAL A 970 7.15 20.70 -16.01
CA VAL A 970 5.89 20.27 -15.41
C VAL A 970 4.73 20.88 -16.20
N SER A 971 3.81 20.03 -16.65
CA SER A 971 2.54 20.49 -17.24
C SER A 971 1.37 20.01 -16.42
N THR A 972 0.50 20.92 -15.99
CA THR A 972 -0.68 20.62 -15.18
C THR A 972 -1.94 20.70 -16.03
N ARG A 973 -2.81 19.70 -15.90
CA ARG A 973 -4.21 19.71 -16.34
C ARG A 973 -5.11 19.51 -15.11
N LEU A 974 -6.41 19.68 -15.27
CA LEU A 974 -7.38 19.54 -14.16
C LEU A 974 -7.25 18.18 -13.46
N ASP A 975 -7.03 17.12 -14.23
CA ASP A 975 -7.03 15.71 -13.81
C ASP A 975 -5.63 15.11 -13.60
N LYS A 976 -4.56 15.73 -14.15
CA LYS A 976 -3.22 15.16 -14.06
C LYS A 976 -2.08 16.18 -14.06
N ILE A 977 -0.95 15.78 -13.49
CA ILE A 977 0.34 16.47 -13.55
C ILE A 977 1.32 15.59 -14.34
N SER A 978 1.86 16.11 -15.43
CA SER A 978 2.92 15.44 -16.20
C SER A 978 4.27 16.08 -15.91
N LEU A 979 5.25 15.24 -15.60
CA LEU A 979 6.65 15.60 -15.42
C LEU A 979 7.47 15.04 -16.58
N ARG A 980 8.33 15.87 -17.16
CA ARG A 980 9.34 15.46 -18.13
C ARG A 980 10.71 15.80 -17.58
N LEU A 981 11.56 14.78 -17.45
CA LEU A 981 12.95 14.93 -17.06
C LEU A 981 13.83 15.35 -18.25
N PRO A 982 15.05 15.89 -17.99
CA PRO A 982 16.01 16.25 -19.05
C PRO A 982 16.42 15.09 -19.96
N ASP A 983 16.39 13.86 -19.44
CA ASP A 983 16.72 12.64 -20.19
C ASP A 983 15.56 12.11 -21.06
N GLY A 984 14.43 12.84 -21.11
CA GLY A 984 13.26 12.51 -21.90
C GLY A 984 12.27 11.56 -21.23
N ARG A 985 12.58 10.99 -20.06
CA ARG A 985 11.62 10.17 -19.31
C ARG A 985 10.44 11.02 -18.84
N ARG A 986 9.25 10.41 -18.83
CA ARG A 986 7.98 11.08 -18.50
C ARG A 986 7.23 10.30 -17.41
N TRP A 987 6.71 11.04 -16.43
CA TRP A 987 5.78 10.54 -15.42
C TRP A 987 4.49 11.34 -15.49
N GLU A 988 3.36 10.67 -15.31
CA GLU A 988 2.06 11.31 -15.23
C GLU A 988 1.37 10.88 -13.95
N TYR A 989 1.11 11.83 -13.06
CA TYR A 989 0.43 11.59 -11.78
C TYR A 989 -1.00 12.10 -11.86
N ALA A 990 -1.93 11.34 -11.29
CA ALA A 990 -3.30 11.77 -11.12
C ALA A 990 -3.41 12.81 -9.99
N THR A 991 -4.17 13.89 -10.20
CA THR A 991 -4.43 14.90 -9.16
C THR A 991 -5.52 14.45 -8.19
N GLY A 992 -6.44 13.60 -8.62
CA GLY A 992 -7.54 13.09 -7.80
C GLY A 992 -7.92 11.65 -8.12
N LEU A 993 -8.89 11.14 -7.38
CA LEU A 993 -9.41 9.79 -7.55
C LEU A 993 -10.03 9.57 -8.94
N GLU A 994 -10.83 10.53 -9.42
CA GLU A 994 -11.51 10.47 -10.71
C GLU A 994 -10.54 10.24 -11.88
N ALA A 995 -9.36 10.85 -11.82
CA ALA A 995 -8.35 10.68 -12.84
C ALA A 995 -7.69 9.29 -12.80
N LEU A 996 -7.53 8.71 -11.60
CA LEU A 996 -7.03 7.34 -11.46
C LEU A 996 -8.02 6.32 -12.01
N GLU A 997 -9.31 6.48 -11.71
CA GLU A 997 -10.38 5.58 -12.18
C GLU A 997 -10.59 5.68 -13.71
N ALA A 998 -10.35 6.86 -14.30
CA ALA A 998 -10.50 7.09 -15.74
C ALA A 998 -9.31 6.62 -16.61
N ASP A 999 -8.09 6.65 -16.10
CA ASP A 999 -6.87 6.28 -16.84
C ASP A 999 -5.91 5.44 -15.99
N ASP A 1000 -5.88 4.13 -16.26
CA ASP A 1000 -5.02 3.16 -15.58
C ASP A 1000 -3.51 3.46 -15.73
N ARG A 1001 -3.11 4.28 -16.71
CA ARG A 1001 -1.71 4.62 -16.97
C ARG A 1001 -1.17 5.71 -16.04
N LEU A 1002 -2.07 6.46 -15.39
CA LEU A 1002 -1.67 7.50 -14.44
C LEU A 1002 -1.15 6.87 -13.14
N TYR A 1003 -0.07 7.44 -12.61
CA TYR A 1003 0.49 7.04 -11.33
C TYR A 1003 -0.27 7.69 -10.17
N PRO A 1004 -0.59 6.94 -9.11
CA PRO A 1004 -1.10 7.53 -7.88
C PRO A 1004 -0.02 8.39 -7.21
N LEU A 1005 -0.43 9.50 -6.63
CA LEU A 1005 0.46 10.38 -5.88
C LEU A 1005 0.68 9.81 -4.46
N SER A 1006 1.92 9.43 -4.15
CA SER A 1006 2.24 8.72 -2.92
C SER A 1006 3.64 9.06 -2.41
N PRO A 1007 3.85 9.35 -1.11
CA PRO A 1007 5.19 9.54 -0.56
C PRO A 1007 6.02 8.23 -0.60
N PHE A 1008 5.38 7.09 -0.85
CA PHE A 1008 6.05 5.80 -1.02
C PHE A 1008 6.59 5.56 -2.43
N ASP A 1009 6.27 6.42 -3.39
CA ASP A 1009 6.68 6.27 -4.79
C ASP A 1009 8.23 6.29 -4.94
N PRO A 1010 8.83 5.28 -5.60
CA PRO A 1010 10.28 5.19 -5.73
C PRO A 1010 10.92 6.36 -6.48
N PHE A 1011 10.23 6.96 -7.45
CA PHE A 1011 10.75 8.12 -8.17
C PHE A 1011 10.73 9.36 -7.27
N LEU A 1012 9.62 9.62 -6.57
CA LEU A 1012 9.52 10.75 -5.64
C LEU A 1012 10.53 10.65 -4.49
N LYS A 1013 10.80 9.44 -3.97
CA LYS A 1013 11.87 9.18 -2.99
C LYS A 1013 13.27 9.56 -3.50
N GLY A 1014 13.52 9.49 -4.80
CA GLY A 1014 14.79 9.86 -5.42
C GLY A 1014 14.94 11.37 -5.68
N LEU A 1015 13.84 12.14 -5.64
CA LEU A 1015 13.87 13.57 -5.97
C LEU A 1015 14.81 14.41 -5.08
N PRO A 1016 14.86 14.23 -3.74
CA PRO A 1016 15.76 15.02 -2.90
C PRO A 1016 17.24 14.92 -3.33
N GLN A 1017 17.70 13.71 -3.64
CA GLN A 1017 19.07 13.46 -4.08
C GLN A 1017 19.33 14.00 -5.49
N TYR A 1018 18.35 13.89 -6.39
CA TYR A 1018 18.42 14.47 -7.73
C TYR A 1018 18.51 16.01 -7.67
N LEU A 1019 17.72 16.62 -6.78
CA LEU A 1019 17.68 18.06 -6.58
C LEU A 1019 18.88 18.58 -5.79
N SER A 1020 19.49 17.88 -4.85
CA SER A 1020 20.65 18.43 -4.13
C SER A 1020 21.66 17.35 -3.76
N PRO A 1021 22.60 17.00 -4.66
CA PRO A 1021 23.57 15.94 -4.43
C PRO A 1021 24.54 16.22 -3.27
N ASP A 1022 24.85 17.50 -3.03
CA ASP A 1022 25.91 17.93 -2.11
C ASP A 1022 25.51 17.84 -0.62
N GLY A 1023 24.23 17.59 -0.33
CA GLY A 1023 23.72 17.16 0.99
C GLY A 1023 23.79 18.15 2.15
N ASN A 1024 24.57 19.24 2.05
CA ASN A 1024 24.74 20.21 3.15
C ASN A 1024 23.58 21.20 3.24
N LEU A 1025 22.47 20.76 3.86
CA LEU A 1025 21.23 21.51 3.98
C LEU A 1025 20.79 21.61 5.45
N PRO A 1026 20.20 22.75 5.89
CA PRO A 1026 19.68 22.91 7.25
C PRO A 1026 18.70 21.81 7.69
N LEU A 1027 17.89 21.29 6.76
CA LEU A 1027 16.96 20.20 7.05
C LEU A 1027 17.70 18.85 7.17
N THR A 1028 17.98 18.50 8.42
CA THR A 1028 18.62 17.24 8.81
C THR A 1028 17.54 16.20 9.12
N CYS A 1029 17.59 15.07 8.43
CA CYS A 1029 16.74 13.92 8.70
C CYS A 1029 17.61 12.80 9.25
N ILE A 1030 17.30 12.33 10.44
CA ILE A 1030 17.95 11.18 11.05
C ILE A 1030 16.95 10.03 10.98
N SER A 1031 17.35 8.94 10.33
CA SER A 1031 16.52 7.73 10.26
C SER A 1031 17.36 6.50 10.55
N PHE A 1032 16.74 5.50 11.17
CA PHE A 1032 17.32 4.18 11.34
C PHE A 1032 16.34 3.13 10.84
N GLU A 1033 16.87 2.07 10.22
CA GLU A 1033 16.10 1.01 9.62
C GLU A 1033 16.71 -0.35 9.97
N GLN A 1034 15.88 -1.28 10.43
CA GLN A 1034 16.26 -2.66 10.71
C GLN A 1034 15.13 -3.59 10.26
N GLY A 1035 15.43 -4.47 9.29
CA GLY A 1035 14.40 -5.34 8.71
C GLY A 1035 13.24 -4.50 8.16
N PRO A 1036 11.97 -4.81 8.50
CA PRO A 1036 10.82 -4.03 8.05
C PRO A 1036 10.46 -2.83 8.95
N PHE A 1037 11.28 -2.51 9.96
CA PHE A 1037 11.08 -1.38 10.85
C PHE A 1037 11.95 -0.19 10.44
N LYS A 1038 11.35 1.00 10.34
CA LYS A 1038 12.04 2.27 10.06
C LYS A 1038 11.40 3.38 10.88
N ARG A 1039 12.22 4.25 11.47
CA ARG A 1039 11.77 5.49 12.11
C ARG A 1039 12.66 6.65 11.67
N ALA A 1040 12.06 7.82 11.51
CA ALA A 1040 12.75 9.06 11.13
C ALA A 1040 12.37 10.21 12.07
N SER A 1041 13.31 11.10 12.32
CA SER A 1041 13.09 12.39 12.98
C SER A 1041 13.74 13.49 12.15
N ILE A 1042 13.02 14.61 12.00
CA ILE A 1042 13.41 15.69 11.11
C ILE A 1042 13.61 16.97 11.92
N PHE A 1043 14.74 17.63 11.68
CA PHE A 1043 15.16 18.83 12.38
C PHE A 1043 15.70 19.87 11.41
N TRP A 1044 15.55 21.13 11.77
CA TRP A 1044 16.22 22.26 11.17
C TRP A 1044 17.44 22.63 12.02
N VAL A 1045 18.60 22.72 11.38
CA VAL A 1045 19.87 23.14 11.98
C VAL A 1045 20.27 24.46 11.35
N ASP A 1046 20.25 25.54 12.12
CA ASP A 1046 20.67 26.85 11.62
C ASP A 1046 22.21 27.01 11.61
N GLY A 1047 22.69 28.14 11.09
CA GLY A 1047 24.12 28.46 11.03
C GLY A 1047 24.77 28.72 12.40
N ASP A 1048 23.97 28.94 13.43
CA ASP A 1048 24.42 29.16 14.82
C ASP A 1048 24.45 27.84 15.63
N GLY A 1049 23.97 26.74 15.06
CA GLY A 1049 23.92 25.42 15.68
C GLY A 1049 22.69 25.16 16.53
N HIS A 1050 21.63 25.98 16.44
CA HIS A 1050 20.36 25.67 17.07
C HIS A 1050 19.63 24.56 16.29
N VAL A 1051 19.08 23.61 17.03
CA VAL A 1051 18.32 22.48 16.50
C VAL A 1051 16.85 22.67 16.82
N LYS A 1052 16.01 22.74 15.78
CA LYS A 1052 14.56 22.85 15.92
C LYS A 1052 13.86 21.63 15.28
N PRO A 1053 13.06 20.85 16.02
CA PRO A 1053 12.26 19.78 15.41
C PRO A 1053 11.23 20.38 14.44
N VAL A 1054 11.00 19.71 13.32
CA VAL A 1054 10.02 20.10 12.30
C VAL A 1054 8.92 19.04 12.25
N GLN A 1055 7.71 19.40 12.68
CA GLN A 1055 6.62 18.43 12.87
C GLN A 1055 5.63 18.39 11.70
N ASN A 1056 5.55 19.47 10.92
CA ASN A 1056 4.62 19.61 9.81
C ASN A 1056 5.18 20.52 8.71
N LEU A 1057 4.53 20.50 7.55
CA LEU A 1057 4.98 21.27 6.39
C LEU A 1057 4.83 22.79 6.57
N GLU A 1058 3.88 23.26 7.38
CA GLU A 1058 3.68 24.69 7.65
C GLU A 1058 4.90 25.27 8.38
N GLU A 1059 5.40 24.56 9.40
CA GLU A 1059 6.65 24.89 10.09
C GLU A 1059 7.84 24.90 9.14
N LEU A 1060 7.94 23.90 8.25
CA LEU A 1060 9.03 23.85 7.26
C LEU A 1060 8.96 25.03 6.29
N ASN A 1061 7.79 25.31 5.73
CA ASN A 1061 7.61 26.41 4.79
C ASN A 1061 7.99 27.76 5.41
N SER A 1062 7.62 27.99 6.67
CA SER A 1062 8.03 29.19 7.42
C SER A 1062 9.56 29.31 7.54
N LEU A 1063 10.26 28.20 7.81
CA LEU A 1063 11.72 28.16 7.86
C LEU A 1063 12.34 28.39 6.47
N LEU A 1064 11.76 27.80 5.42
CA LEU A 1064 12.23 27.96 4.04
C LEU A 1064 12.03 29.38 3.50
N GLU A 1065 10.98 30.09 3.90
CA GLU A 1065 10.74 31.48 3.50
C GLU A 1065 11.83 32.42 4.02
N GLY A 1066 12.24 32.24 5.29
CA GLY A 1066 13.29 33.03 5.94
C GLY A 1066 14.73 32.60 5.62
N TRP A 1067 14.93 31.46 4.96
CA TRP A 1067 16.26 30.92 4.69
C TRP A 1067 16.93 31.54 3.45
N ASP A 1068 18.16 32.01 3.65
CA ASP A 1068 18.99 32.76 2.70
C ASP A 1068 19.98 31.90 1.90
N GLY A 1069 20.04 30.58 2.16
CA GLY A 1069 20.97 29.66 1.51
C GLY A 1069 22.17 29.26 2.37
N SER A 1070 22.28 29.77 3.59
CA SER A 1070 23.30 29.39 4.57
C SER A 1070 23.30 27.88 4.88
N GLY A 1071 24.50 27.30 5.01
CA GLY A 1071 24.65 25.90 5.41
C GLY A 1071 24.37 25.69 6.91
N PRO A 1072 24.03 24.47 7.34
CA PRO A 1072 23.91 24.14 8.75
C PRO A 1072 25.25 24.26 9.47
N ALA A 1073 25.23 24.60 10.76
CA ALA A 1073 26.39 24.41 11.61
C ALA A 1073 26.69 22.91 11.83
N THR A 1074 27.97 22.59 12.08
CA THR A 1074 28.37 21.24 12.48
C THR A 1074 27.97 21.00 13.92
N ILE A 1075 27.01 20.10 14.14
CA ILE A 1075 26.50 19.72 15.46
C ILE A 1075 26.58 18.22 15.67
N ASP A 1076 26.77 17.80 16.92
CA ASP A 1076 26.71 16.38 17.29
C ASP A 1076 25.27 15.95 17.54
N LEU A 1077 24.77 15.05 16.69
CA LEU A 1077 23.42 14.47 16.77
C LEU A 1077 23.45 12.98 17.16
N SER A 1078 24.57 12.50 17.71
CA SER A 1078 24.77 11.09 18.08
C SER A 1078 23.74 10.58 19.10
N GLN A 1079 23.30 11.44 20.03
CA GLN A 1079 22.27 11.09 21.01
C GLN A 1079 20.94 10.75 20.31
N ILE A 1080 20.45 11.61 19.41
CA ILE A 1080 19.19 11.39 18.69
C ILE A 1080 19.30 10.15 17.78
N GLN A 1081 20.45 9.94 17.14
CA GLN A 1081 20.71 8.72 16.37
C GLN A 1081 20.59 7.45 17.23
N THR A 1082 21.11 7.50 18.45
CA THR A 1082 21.07 6.39 19.40
C THR A 1082 19.64 6.12 19.86
N GLU A 1083 18.88 7.16 20.23
CA GLU A 1083 17.47 7.05 20.66
C GLU A 1083 16.58 6.42 19.57
N ILE A 1084 16.73 6.85 18.30
CA ILE A 1084 15.97 6.29 17.17
C ILE A 1084 16.35 4.83 16.93
N ARG A 1085 17.64 4.50 17.00
CA ARG A 1085 18.13 3.11 16.87
C ARG A 1085 17.52 2.22 17.95
N GLU A 1086 17.64 2.60 19.22
CA GLU A 1086 17.11 1.84 20.35
C GLU A 1086 15.61 1.59 20.21
N MET A 1087 14.85 2.58 19.74
CA MET A 1087 13.41 2.46 19.54
C MET A 1087 13.05 1.44 18.44
N VAL A 1088 13.79 1.46 17.32
CA VAL A 1088 13.59 0.52 16.20
C VAL A 1088 14.00 -0.90 16.61
N GLU A 1089 15.15 -1.05 17.27
CA GLU A 1089 15.63 -2.34 17.77
C GLU A 1089 14.66 -2.94 18.80
N LYS A 1090 14.14 -2.10 19.71
CA LYS A 1090 13.11 -2.50 20.68
C LYS A 1090 11.83 -3.00 19.98
N ASN A 1091 11.33 -2.27 18.99
CA ASN A 1091 10.12 -2.67 18.25
C ASN A 1091 10.33 -3.99 17.49
N SER A 1092 11.50 -4.17 16.88
CA SER A 1092 11.90 -5.40 16.20
C SER A 1092 11.98 -6.59 17.18
N SER A 1093 12.61 -6.39 18.35
CA SER A 1093 12.70 -7.42 19.40
C SER A 1093 11.33 -7.82 19.94
N ILE A 1094 10.47 -6.86 20.25
CA ILE A 1094 9.11 -7.13 20.75
C ILE A 1094 8.30 -7.93 19.71
N ALA A 1095 8.44 -7.62 18.43
CA ALA A 1095 7.75 -8.35 17.37
C ALA A 1095 8.22 -9.81 17.29
N GLU A 1096 9.53 -10.04 17.35
CA GLU A 1096 10.12 -11.38 17.33
C GLU A 1096 9.76 -12.20 18.57
N GLU A 1097 9.81 -11.61 19.76
CA GLU A 1097 9.40 -12.25 21.02
C GLU A 1097 7.93 -12.69 20.98
N ARG A 1098 7.03 -11.83 20.48
CA ARG A 1098 5.61 -12.16 20.30
C ARG A 1098 5.44 -13.33 19.33
N ARG A 1099 6.17 -13.34 18.21
CA ARG A 1099 6.13 -14.42 17.21
C ARG A 1099 6.58 -15.76 17.81
N ILE A 1100 7.67 -15.77 18.57
CA ILE A 1100 8.16 -16.97 19.27
C ILE A 1100 7.15 -17.46 20.31
N SER A 1101 6.55 -16.54 21.06
CA SER A 1101 5.50 -16.85 22.05
C SER A 1101 4.29 -17.54 21.40
N ASP A 1102 3.79 -16.99 20.30
CA ASP A 1102 2.67 -17.56 19.53
C ASP A 1102 2.98 -18.98 19.01
N LEU A 1103 4.20 -19.21 18.48
CA LEU A 1103 4.65 -20.53 18.04
C LEU A 1103 4.76 -21.54 19.19
N LYS A 1104 5.23 -21.10 20.36
CA LYS A 1104 5.27 -21.95 21.57
C LYS A 1104 3.86 -22.32 22.02
N ALA A 1105 2.91 -21.38 22.00
CA ALA A 1105 1.52 -21.64 22.32
C ALA A 1105 0.88 -22.65 21.34
N GLN A 1106 1.24 -22.63 20.05
CA GLN A 1106 0.79 -23.65 19.08
C GLN A 1106 1.28 -25.06 19.46
N LYS A 1107 2.57 -25.19 19.82
CA LYS A 1107 3.17 -26.46 20.24
C LYS A 1107 2.55 -26.97 21.54
N GLU A 1108 2.21 -26.07 22.47
CA GLU A 1108 1.49 -26.42 23.68
C GLU A 1108 0.09 -26.94 23.38
N ALA A 1109 -0.66 -26.32 22.46
CA ALA A 1109 -1.99 -26.77 22.06
C ALA A 1109 -1.98 -28.20 21.49
N CYS A 1110 -1.03 -28.54 20.61
CA CYS A 1110 -0.93 -29.90 20.06
C CYS A 1110 -0.44 -30.91 21.11
N THR A 1111 0.39 -30.49 22.06
CA THR A 1111 0.83 -31.31 23.21
C THR A 1111 -0.35 -31.65 24.12
N MET A 1112 -1.15 -30.65 24.51
CA MET A 1112 -2.38 -30.84 25.30
C MET A 1112 -3.35 -31.76 24.56
N ARG A 1113 -3.52 -31.58 23.26
CA ARG A 1113 -4.41 -32.44 22.46
C ARG A 1113 -3.95 -33.89 22.43
N LEU A 1114 -2.67 -34.15 22.17
CA LEU A 1114 -2.12 -35.50 22.15
C LEU A 1114 -2.29 -36.18 23.52
N LYS A 1115 -2.08 -35.43 24.62
CA LYS A 1115 -2.36 -35.91 25.98
C LYS A 1115 -3.83 -36.30 26.16
N LEU A 1116 -4.78 -35.46 25.72
CA LEU A 1116 -6.21 -35.75 25.85
C LEU A 1116 -6.62 -36.99 25.05
N GLU A 1117 -6.16 -37.11 23.79
CA GLU A 1117 -6.47 -38.30 22.96
C GLU A 1117 -5.84 -39.57 23.51
N LEU A 1118 -4.61 -39.50 24.02
CA LEU A 1118 -3.99 -40.61 24.72
C LEU A 1118 -4.81 -41.03 25.94
N GLY A 1119 -5.29 -40.07 26.74
CA GLY A 1119 -6.12 -40.34 27.91
C GLY A 1119 -7.45 -41.01 27.55
N ARG A 1120 -8.14 -40.52 26.51
CA ARG A 1120 -9.36 -41.16 25.97
C ARG A 1120 -9.10 -42.59 25.52
N PHE A 1121 -8.01 -42.80 24.78
CA PHE A 1121 -7.61 -44.12 24.30
C PHE A 1121 -7.35 -45.10 25.46
N LEU A 1122 -6.62 -44.66 26.49
CA LEU A 1122 -6.33 -45.48 27.67
C LEU A 1122 -7.61 -45.79 28.48
N LEU A 1123 -8.54 -44.84 28.60
CA LEU A 1123 -9.82 -45.07 29.27
C LEU A 1123 -10.80 -45.91 28.44
N CYS A 1124 -10.69 -45.92 27.11
CA CYS A 1124 -11.39 -46.91 26.28
C CYS A 1124 -10.84 -48.33 26.50
N LEU A 1125 -9.54 -48.47 26.80
CA LEU A 1125 -8.93 -49.76 27.14
C LEU A 1125 -9.31 -50.23 28.56
N ASP A 1126 -9.29 -49.33 29.54
CA ASP A 1126 -9.73 -49.59 30.91
C ASP A 1126 -10.50 -48.39 31.50
N PRO A 1127 -11.85 -48.44 31.50
CA PRO A 1127 -12.68 -47.36 32.04
C PRO A 1127 -12.60 -47.19 33.57
N ASN A 1128 -11.99 -48.15 34.29
CA ASN A 1128 -11.93 -48.16 35.76
C ASN A 1128 -10.73 -47.39 36.32
N LEU A 1129 -9.89 -46.80 35.46
CA LEU A 1129 -8.75 -46.01 35.91
C LEU A 1129 -9.22 -44.65 36.46
N HIS A 1130 -8.74 -44.30 37.65
CA HIS A 1130 -9.14 -43.08 38.38
C HIS A 1130 -7.95 -42.23 38.85
N SER A 1131 -6.72 -42.66 38.56
CA SER A 1131 -5.50 -42.01 39.01
C SER A 1131 -4.49 -41.85 37.87
N ALA A 1132 -3.61 -40.86 38.00
CA ALA A 1132 -2.49 -40.64 37.10
C ALA A 1132 -1.57 -41.86 37.01
N GLU A 1133 -1.27 -42.48 38.16
CA GLU A 1133 -0.48 -43.72 38.24
C GLU A 1133 -1.13 -44.87 37.47
N GLY A 1134 -2.46 -45.01 37.55
CA GLY A 1134 -3.19 -46.03 36.81
C GLY A 1134 -3.11 -45.84 35.29
N LEU A 1135 -3.31 -44.61 34.80
CA LEU A 1135 -3.19 -44.27 33.38
C LEU A 1135 -1.75 -44.49 32.86
N ASN A 1136 -0.75 -43.98 33.58
CA ASN A 1136 0.64 -44.13 33.18
C ASN A 1136 1.13 -45.59 33.27
N GLY A 1137 0.65 -46.35 34.25
CA GLY A 1137 0.91 -47.78 34.37
C GLY A 1137 0.33 -48.59 33.20
N LEU A 1138 -0.91 -48.30 32.79
CA LEU A 1138 -1.50 -48.91 31.59
C LEU A 1138 -0.75 -48.49 30.32
N PHE A 1139 -0.40 -47.22 30.20
CA PHE A 1139 0.35 -46.69 29.06
C PHE A 1139 1.70 -47.40 28.89
N TYR A 1140 2.47 -47.58 29.97
CA TYR A 1140 3.71 -48.35 29.97
C TYR A 1140 3.48 -49.79 29.51
N LYS A 1141 2.49 -50.48 30.11
CA LYS A 1141 2.17 -51.87 29.78
C LYS A 1141 1.80 -52.05 28.31
N GLU A 1142 1.03 -51.15 27.72
CA GLU A 1142 0.66 -51.22 26.30
C GLU A 1142 1.83 -50.92 25.37
N MET A 1143 2.79 -50.08 25.78
CA MET A 1143 4.02 -49.84 25.01
C MET A 1143 4.93 -51.07 24.93
N GLU A 1144 4.94 -51.94 25.94
CA GLU A 1144 5.77 -53.16 25.98
C GLU A 1144 5.21 -54.31 25.12
N LYS A 1145 3.91 -54.32 24.80
CA LYS A 1145 3.22 -55.45 24.13
C LYS A 1145 3.60 -55.70 22.66
N GLY A 1146 4.39 -54.83 22.02
CA GLY A 1146 4.78 -54.93 20.60
C GLY A 1146 3.63 -54.63 19.61
N GLY A 1147 3.94 -54.61 18.30
CA GLY A 1147 2.98 -54.38 17.22
C GLY A 1147 2.63 -52.91 16.91
N PRO A 1148 1.69 -52.65 15.98
CA PRO A 1148 1.36 -51.29 15.50
C PRO A 1148 0.88 -50.34 16.61
N ARG A 1149 0.09 -50.84 17.56
CA ARG A 1149 -0.40 -50.07 18.72
C ARG A 1149 0.75 -49.62 19.62
N SER A 1150 1.65 -50.54 19.99
CA SER A 1150 2.86 -50.21 20.77
C SER A 1150 3.72 -49.16 20.07
N ALA A 1151 3.93 -49.30 18.75
CA ALA A 1151 4.69 -48.32 17.97
C ALA A 1151 4.06 -46.92 18.00
N ARG A 1152 2.73 -46.83 17.89
CA ARG A 1152 1.97 -45.57 18.03
C ARG A 1152 2.13 -44.95 19.41
N LEU A 1153 1.99 -45.74 20.47
CA LEU A 1153 2.13 -45.27 21.85
C LEU A 1153 3.57 -44.82 22.17
N LYS A 1154 4.59 -45.50 21.62
CA LYS A 1154 6.00 -45.05 21.70
C LYS A 1154 6.22 -43.71 21.00
N LYS A 1155 5.53 -43.44 19.89
CA LYS A 1155 5.54 -42.10 19.25
C LYS A 1155 4.91 -41.06 20.16
N CYS A 1156 3.81 -41.38 20.84
CA CYS A 1156 3.17 -40.48 21.82
C CYS A 1156 4.15 -40.13 22.95
N TYR A 1157 4.78 -41.13 23.55
CA TYR A 1157 5.77 -40.94 24.61
C TYR A 1157 6.92 -40.03 24.15
N LYS A 1158 7.46 -40.27 22.95
CA LYS A 1158 8.52 -39.43 22.37
C LYS A 1158 8.08 -37.98 22.15
N LYS A 1159 6.87 -37.76 21.61
CA LYS A 1159 6.33 -36.41 21.33
C LYS A 1159 5.99 -35.64 22.60
N LEU A 1160 5.48 -36.31 23.62
CA LEU A 1160 5.14 -35.71 24.92
C LEU A 1160 6.36 -35.51 25.83
N GLY A 1161 7.53 -36.06 25.46
CA GLY A 1161 8.75 -35.95 26.25
C GLY A 1161 8.77 -36.83 27.51
N GLY A 1162 7.86 -37.81 27.62
CA GLY A 1162 7.76 -38.68 28.79
C GLY A 1162 6.33 -39.12 29.09
N TYR A 1163 6.12 -39.56 30.33
CA TYR A 1163 4.77 -39.82 30.86
C TYR A 1163 4.03 -38.51 31.08
N PRO A 1164 2.77 -38.39 30.63
CA PRO A 1164 1.99 -37.19 30.89
C PRO A 1164 1.70 -37.03 32.39
N ASP A 1165 1.69 -35.79 32.84
CA ASP A 1165 1.14 -35.43 34.15
C ASP A 1165 -0.39 -35.36 34.07
N TRP A 1166 -1.12 -36.12 34.88
CA TRP A 1166 -2.58 -36.16 34.83
C TRP A 1166 -3.19 -35.53 36.08
N ASP A 1167 -3.82 -34.37 35.94
CA ASP A 1167 -4.61 -33.82 37.04
C ASP A 1167 -5.97 -34.54 37.17
N ILE A 1168 -6.48 -34.60 38.40
CA ILE A 1168 -7.75 -35.27 38.74
C ILE A 1168 -8.94 -34.71 37.93
N PRO A 1169 -9.10 -33.38 37.76
CA PRO A 1169 -10.16 -32.82 36.93
C PRO A 1169 -10.14 -33.32 35.48
N THR A 1170 -8.97 -33.42 34.86
CA THR A 1170 -8.79 -33.92 33.51
C THR A 1170 -9.18 -35.38 33.43
N ILE A 1171 -8.75 -36.22 34.37
CA ILE A 1171 -9.14 -37.63 34.43
C ILE A 1171 -10.66 -37.77 34.52
N ASN A 1172 -11.30 -37.01 35.42
CA ASN A 1172 -12.75 -37.05 35.60
C ASN A 1172 -13.49 -36.61 34.33
N ARG A 1173 -13.05 -35.52 33.69
CA ARG A 1173 -13.61 -35.03 32.42
C ARG A 1173 -13.50 -36.08 31.32
N LEU A 1174 -12.32 -36.70 31.16
CA LEU A 1174 -12.13 -37.75 30.15
C LEU A 1174 -13.03 -38.95 30.42
N ARG A 1175 -13.21 -39.35 31.68
CA ARG A 1175 -14.10 -40.44 32.06
C ARG A 1175 -15.56 -40.14 31.73
N GLU A 1176 -16.04 -38.95 32.06
CA GLU A 1176 -17.40 -38.52 31.70
C GLU A 1176 -17.63 -38.57 30.19
N GLN A 1177 -16.64 -38.12 29.39
CA GLN A 1177 -16.72 -38.21 27.92
C GLN A 1177 -16.79 -39.66 27.44
N ILE A 1178 -15.95 -40.56 27.95
CA ILE A 1178 -15.97 -41.98 27.57
C ILE A 1178 -17.28 -42.67 28.01
N GLN A 1179 -17.86 -42.26 29.13
CA GLN A 1179 -19.15 -42.80 29.60
C GLN A 1179 -20.32 -42.42 28.69
N ARG A 1180 -20.26 -41.27 28.01
CA ARG A 1180 -21.31 -40.78 27.10
C ARG A 1180 -21.29 -41.40 25.70
N ILE A 1181 -20.16 -41.96 25.27
CA ILE A 1181 -20.05 -42.60 23.95
C ILE A 1181 -20.44 -44.08 24.00
N ASP A 1182 -21.11 -44.55 22.95
CA ASP A 1182 -21.54 -45.94 22.84
C ASP A 1182 -20.37 -46.91 22.60
N ARG A 1183 -20.66 -48.21 22.61
CA ARG A 1183 -19.66 -49.26 22.41
C ARG A 1183 -18.98 -49.18 21.04
N GLY A 1184 -19.71 -48.85 19.97
CA GLY A 1184 -19.16 -48.74 18.63
C GLY A 1184 -18.13 -47.61 18.52
N HIS A 1185 -18.42 -46.45 19.11
CA HIS A 1185 -17.50 -45.31 19.18
C HIS A 1185 -16.26 -45.62 20.03
N ARG A 1186 -16.40 -46.39 21.12
CA ARG A 1186 -15.24 -46.86 21.90
C ARG A 1186 -14.36 -47.79 21.08
N GLU A 1187 -14.95 -48.74 20.37
CA GLU A 1187 -14.22 -49.66 19.49
C GLU A 1187 -13.53 -48.91 18.33
N ALA A 1188 -14.18 -47.90 17.74
CA ALA A 1188 -13.60 -47.02 16.73
C ALA A 1188 -12.37 -46.26 17.23
N ARG A 1189 -12.43 -45.67 18.43
CA ARG A 1189 -11.28 -44.98 19.06
C ARG A 1189 -10.10 -45.90 19.32
N LEU A 1190 -10.35 -47.20 19.58
CA LEU A 1190 -9.28 -48.19 19.77
C LEU A 1190 -8.53 -48.54 18.48
N LEU A 1191 -9.04 -48.17 17.30
CA LEU A 1191 -8.29 -48.19 16.04
C LEU A 1191 -7.10 -47.20 16.08
N GLY A 1192 -7.26 -46.10 16.83
CA GLY A 1192 -6.25 -45.10 17.12
C GLY A 1192 -6.07 -44.03 16.04
N ASN A 1193 -7.08 -43.83 15.20
CA ASN A 1193 -7.06 -42.82 14.14
C ASN A 1193 -6.92 -41.40 14.71
N GLU A 1194 -7.52 -41.12 15.87
CA GLU A 1194 -7.49 -39.84 16.55
C GLU A 1194 -6.10 -39.55 17.16
N ILE A 1195 -5.43 -40.58 17.67
CA ILE A 1195 -4.03 -40.47 18.09
C ILE A 1195 -3.15 -40.22 16.87
N ASP A 1196 -3.34 -40.94 15.77
CA ASP A 1196 -2.56 -40.73 14.55
C ASP A 1196 -2.77 -39.32 14.00
N ALA A 1197 -4.00 -38.79 14.04
CA ALA A 1197 -4.30 -37.40 13.70
C ALA A 1197 -3.56 -36.41 14.62
N ALA A 1198 -3.58 -36.62 15.93
CA ALA A 1198 -2.85 -35.78 16.89
C ALA A 1198 -1.32 -35.88 16.73
N LEU A 1199 -0.78 -37.05 16.35
CA LEU A 1199 0.66 -37.24 16.08
C LEU A 1199 1.12 -36.59 14.77
N ASN A 1200 0.24 -36.54 13.77
CA ASN A 1200 0.50 -35.96 12.44
C ASN A 1200 0.12 -34.47 12.36
N ASP A 1201 -0.22 -33.84 13.49
CA ASP A 1201 -0.55 -32.42 13.54
C ASP A 1201 0.61 -31.56 13.01
N PRO A 1202 0.39 -30.69 12.00
CA PRO A 1202 1.44 -29.83 11.45
C PRO A 1202 2.12 -28.94 12.49
N ARG A 1203 1.46 -28.63 13.62
CA ARG A 1203 2.04 -27.82 14.72
C ARG A 1203 3.24 -28.48 15.38
N TRP A 1204 3.48 -29.76 15.13
CA TRP A 1204 4.72 -30.42 15.51
C TRP A 1204 5.95 -29.98 14.69
N GLU A 1205 5.77 -29.30 13.55
CA GLU A 1205 6.84 -28.84 12.65
C GLU A 1205 7.41 -27.47 13.04
N VAL A 1206 6.97 -26.86 14.15
CA VAL A 1206 7.46 -25.55 14.62
C VAL A 1206 9.01 -25.57 14.74
N PRO A 1207 9.75 -24.75 13.98
CA PRO A 1207 11.21 -24.73 14.00
C PRO A 1207 11.78 -24.22 15.32
N GLY A 1208 12.89 -24.81 15.79
CA GLY A 1208 13.71 -24.23 16.86
C GLY A 1208 13.17 -24.35 18.30
N LEU A 1209 12.15 -25.19 18.55
CA LEU A 1209 11.59 -25.47 19.89
C LEU A 1209 11.55 -26.95 20.25
#